data_AF-V5IIW9-F1
#
_entry.id   AF-V5IIW9-F1
#
_cell.length_a   1.000
_cell.length_b   1.000
_cell.length_c   1.000
_cell.angle_alpha   90.00
_cell.angle_beta   90.00
_cell.angle_gamma   90.00
#
_symmetry.space_group_name_H-M   'P 1'
#
loop_
_entity.id
_entity.type
_entity.pdbx_description
1 polymer ?
#
loop_
_entity_poly.entity_id
_entity_poly.type
_entity_poly.pdbx_seq_one_letter_code
_entity_poly.pdbx_strand_id
1 'polypeptide(L)'
;TDYLEKTYEKSPRRSMNHERKVKMLLPVKTGHGVVRKSQVVDDQQDEAEAVLQTDDSEEDSGNYPVALSTPLADAVPQDRQPPRTVAQQLSYQYGKLRELKQRMGTLASDIVEDPQERVTHLKELLAFLRADGSIGLGLGTEHLLRRLAALTLLEVFKDVVPGYAITGPTTTGNVRLKKDTRALQGFEEALLRYYGQYVTCLRKMLARYDRRDKKSPEGVRQRLAAQLAHVAGRCVCGLLLAHPHFNLREQLVSLAVHCLGSEDEELSRTACHSLKQLYRQDRLGQATLEAVRKTRALLRARGLQVHPRVLEPFLELKLKEEPASQGAPNLKKVRERLRKLSRREHKHHKRLQKLEAQLRETEAQESEVQRDRLQGQILQQLLWTYAHVLKQVLQRPVIKPLLGPVLRGVSRFAHLVNLDFLEDLLGALSALLDQLGPREVPLCLQAAFALLSGQGKALNVDPQRFYLALFGCMLSNVDARAVLLCWRPMVTDRCRSLSAGRIRALLKRLATLCLAQTGGALALSLALGALLRSEPRLQVLLDSTEDQGTFRPQLPDPDHAGSAPLWELHLLRRHCQPSLASWAGALAAGSRLPPALVRLEPHKALSSPHDLLSVFPSPPKGPHMPEAKAAEPQQ
;
A
#
# COMPACT_ATOMS: atom_id res chain seq x y z
N THR A 1 20.73 -83.22 16.68
CA THR A 1 20.79 -81.74 16.69
C THR A 1 19.63 -81.16 17.48
N ASP A 2 18.40 -81.65 17.30
CA ASP A 2 17.20 -81.13 17.98
C ASP A 2 17.12 -81.33 19.51
N TYR A 3 17.93 -82.23 20.09
CA TYR A 3 17.95 -82.46 21.55
C TYR A 3 18.79 -81.41 22.32
N LEU A 4 19.76 -80.79 21.64
CA LEU A 4 20.62 -79.74 22.20
C LEU A 4 19.94 -78.36 22.17
N GLU A 5 19.09 -78.09 21.18
CA GLU A 5 18.31 -76.85 21.12
C GLU A 5 17.23 -76.79 22.20
N LYS A 6 16.53 -77.91 22.44
CA LYS A 6 15.48 -77.99 23.47
C LYS A 6 16.00 -77.87 24.90
N THR A 7 17.28 -78.17 25.13
CA THR A 7 17.94 -77.97 26.44
C THR A 7 18.43 -76.52 26.62
N TYR A 8 18.75 -75.84 25.51
CA TYR A 8 19.14 -74.42 25.51
C TYR A 8 17.95 -73.47 25.80
N GLU A 9 16.76 -73.78 25.30
CA GLU A 9 15.56 -72.93 25.49
C GLU A 9 14.98 -72.97 26.92
N LYS A 10 15.31 -73.99 27.73
CA LYS A 10 14.74 -74.18 29.08
C LYS A 10 15.61 -73.66 30.22
N SER A 11 16.75 -73.03 29.93
CA SER A 11 17.65 -72.50 30.95
C SER A 11 17.33 -71.02 31.25
N PRO A 12 17.01 -70.64 32.51
CA PRO A 12 16.76 -69.25 32.84
C PRO A 12 18.06 -68.44 32.68
N ARG A 13 17.98 -67.34 31.93
CA ARG A 13 19.13 -66.46 31.67
C ARG A 13 19.65 -65.89 32.99
N ARG A 14 20.81 -66.36 33.46
CA ARG A 14 21.57 -65.72 34.54
C ARG A 14 22.02 -64.35 34.04
N SER A 15 21.50 -63.29 34.67
CA SER A 15 22.11 -61.97 34.62
C SER A 15 23.56 -62.09 35.09
N MET A 16 24.52 -61.88 34.19
CA MET A 16 25.93 -61.79 34.52
C MET A 16 26.35 -60.32 34.49
N ASN A 17 26.99 -59.95 35.58
CA ASN A 17 27.40 -58.62 35.96
C ASN A 17 28.33 -57.94 34.94
N HIS A 18 28.38 -56.61 35.01
CA HIS A 18 29.21 -55.68 34.24
C HIS A 18 30.60 -56.23 33.84
N GLU A 19 30.79 -56.49 32.54
CA GLU A 19 32.12 -56.51 31.94
C GLU A 19 32.65 -55.06 31.90
N ARG A 20 33.72 -54.79 32.66
CA ARG A 20 34.40 -53.49 32.64
C ARG A 20 34.94 -53.19 31.24
N LYS A 21 34.52 -52.08 30.63
CA LYS A 21 35.00 -51.65 29.30
C LYS A 21 36.49 -51.26 29.38
N VAL A 22 37.34 -52.07 28.74
CA VAL A 22 38.78 -51.78 28.55
C VAL A 22 38.99 -51.05 27.21
N LYS A 23 39.54 -49.84 27.25
CA LYS A 23 39.92 -49.08 26.05
C LYS A 23 41.41 -49.28 25.78
N MET A 24 41.74 -49.87 24.62
CA MET A 24 43.12 -50.07 24.17
C MET A 24 43.66 -48.76 23.57
N LEU A 25 44.84 -48.31 24.03
CA LEU A 25 45.50 -47.11 23.55
C LEU A 25 46.55 -47.43 22.47
N LEU A 26 46.89 -46.42 21.68
CA LEU A 26 47.85 -46.54 20.58
C LEU A 26 49.23 -47.02 21.09
N PRO A 27 49.89 -47.97 20.41
CA PRO A 27 51.19 -48.47 20.83
C PRO A 27 52.28 -47.40 20.71
N VAL A 28 53.12 -47.26 21.73
CA VAL A 28 54.24 -46.30 21.71
C VAL A 28 55.53 -47.07 21.41
N LYS A 29 56.28 -46.64 20.38
CA LYS A 29 57.63 -47.14 20.10
C LYS A 29 58.61 -46.48 21.07
N THR A 30 59.30 -47.30 21.85
CA THR A 30 60.48 -46.89 22.63
C THR A 30 61.72 -47.58 22.06
N GLY A 31 62.92 -47.15 22.45
CA GLY A 31 64.19 -47.69 21.94
C GLY A 31 64.39 -49.21 22.10
N HIS A 32 63.56 -49.88 22.91
CA HIS A 32 63.57 -51.34 23.11
C HIS A 32 62.32 -52.06 22.57
N GLY A 33 61.50 -51.40 21.74
CA GLY A 33 60.35 -52.00 21.06
C GLY A 33 59.01 -51.32 21.33
N VAL A 34 57.94 -51.91 20.77
CA VAL A 34 56.58 -51.37 20.78
C VAL A 34 55.82 -51.85 22.02
N VAL A 35 55.41 -50.93 22.89
CA VAL A 35 54.61 -51.25 24.10
C VAL A 35 53.15 -50.84 23.87
N ARG A 36 52.21 -51.77 24.07
CA ARG A 36 50.75 -51.55 23.99
C ARG A 36 50.21 -51.23 25.39
N LYS A 37 49.38 -50.19 25.52
CA LYS A 37 48.75 -49.77 26.80
C LYS A 37 47.23 -49.90 26.73
N SER A 38 46.58 -50.17 27.87
CA SER A 38 45.13 -50.22 28.01
C SER A 38 44.66 -49.51 29.28
N GLN A 39 43.43 -48.98 29.28
CA GLN A 39 42.81 -48.26 30.41
C GLN A 39 41.36 -48.74 30.61
N VAL A 40 40.92 -48.87 31.88
CA VAL A 40 39.57 -49.29 32.28
C VAL A 40 38.71 -48.06 32.62
N VAL A 41 37.44 -48.04 32.23
CA VAL A 41 36.45 -46.98 32.55
C VAL A 41 35.32 -47.57 33.40
N ASP A 42 34.99 -46.95 34.54
CA ASP A 42 33.86 -47.32 35.40
C ASP A 42 32.64 -46.40 35.15
N ASP A 43 31.44 -46.99 35.05
CA ASP A 43 30.15 -46.31 34.88
C ASP A 43 29.45 -46.20 36.26
N GLN A 44 29.13 -44.98 36.73
CA GLN A 44 28.21 -44.73 37.86
C GLN A 44 27.31 -43.52 37.56
N GLN A 45 26.01 -43.79 37.51
CA GLN A 45 24.82 -42.91 37.53
C GLN A 45 23.71 -43.81 38.13
N ASP A 46 22.73 -43.45 38.96
CA ASP A 46 22.06 -42.22 39.42
C ASP A 46 21.19 -42.60 40.66
N GLU A 47 20.41 -41.66 41.23
CA GLU A 47 18.97 -41.78 41.63
C GLU A 47 18.62 -40.76 42.75
N ALA A 48 17.47 -40.04 42.78
CA ALA A 48 16.05 -40.42 42.59
C ALA A 48 15.22 -39.23 42.07
N GLU A 49 14.32 -39.37 41.07
CA GLU A 49 12.87 -39.73 41.09
C GLU A 49 11.95 -38.75 41.87
N ALA A 50 10.71 -38.38 41.48
CA ALA A 50 9.79 -38.65 40.36
C ALA A 50 8.60 -37.65 40.45
N VAL A 51 7.77 -37.52 39.40
CA VAL A 51 6.28 -37.60 39.38
C VAL A 51 5.75 -37.14 38.00
N LEU A 52 4.90 -37.99 37.42
CA LEU A 52 4.15 -37.82 36.15
C LEU A 52 2.77 -37.20 36.40
N GLN A 53 2.30 -36.35 35.47
CA GLN A 53 0.91 -36.28 34.97
C GLN A 53 0.82 -35.41 33.68
N THR A 54 0.61 -36.09 32.53
CA THR A 54 -0.23 -35.81 31.32
C THR A 54 -0.84 -34.40 31.13
N ASP A 55 -0.97 -33.76 29.95
CA ASP A 55 -1.01 -34.18 28.52
C ASP A 55 -0.82 -32.97 27.55
N ASP A 56 -0.28 -33.27 26.36
CA ASP A 56 -0.45 -32.71 25.00
C ASP A 56 -0.22 -31.21 24.65
N SER A 57 0.82 -30.81 23.88
CA SER A 57 1.11 -30.99 22.41
C SER A 57 0.77 -29.68 21.64
N GLU A 58 1.59 -28.98 20.82
CA GLU A 58 2.85 -29.22 20.11
C GLU A 58 3.61 -27.88 19.85
N GLU A 59 4.89 -27.79 20.21
CA GLU A 59 5.89 -26.88 19.59
C GLU A 59 7.20 -27.68 19.45
N ASP A 60 7.45 -28.30 18.29
CA ASP A 60 8.71 -29.01 18.04
C ASP A 60 9.68 -28.16 17.23
N SER A 61 10.69 -27.64 17.93
CA SER A 61 11.94 -27.12 17.39
C SER A 61 12.94 -28.26 17.25
N GLY A 62 13.02 -28.85 16.06
CA GLY A 62 14.11 -29.75 15.68
C GLY A 62 15.44 -29.01 15.57
N ASN A 63 16.20 -28.94 16.67
CA ASN A 63 17.60 -28.53 16.70
C ASN A 63 18.49 -29.78 16.65
N TYR A 64 19.01 -30.12 15.46
CA TYR A 64 20.04 -31.15 15.33
C TYR A 64 21.37 -30.66 15.92
N PRO A 65 22.03 -31.45 16.81
CA PRO A 65 23.32 -31.08 17.37
C PRO A 65 24.42 -31.41 16.35
N VAL A 66 25.17 -30.41 15.91
CA VAL A 66 26.49 -30.62 15.28
C VAL A 66 27.54 -30.13 16.27
N ALA A 67 27.89 -31.01 17.21
CA ALA A 67 29.06 -30.83 18.06
C ALA A 67 30.30 -31.24 17.26
N LEU A 68 30.95 -30.25 16.65
CA LEU A 68 32.34 -30.37 16.19
C LEU A 68 33.24 -30.23 17.42
N SER A 69 33.70 -31.36 17.92
CA SER A 69 34.72 -31.47 18.95
C SER A 69 36.04 -30.90 18.43
N THR A 70 36.44 -29.73 18.93
CA THR A 70 37.86 -29.37 19.06
C THR A 70 38.17 -29.34 20.56
N PRO A 71 39.21 -30.04 21.05
CA PRO A 71 39.56 -30.01 22.46
C PRO A 71 40.25 -28.66 22.75
N LEU A 72 39.52 -27.71 23.32
CA LEU A 72 40.13 -26.55 23.96
C LEU A 72 40.56 -26.96 25.37
N ALA A 73 41.86 -27.23 25.50
CA ALA A 73 42.56 -27.04 26.74
C ALA A 73 42.57 -25.54 27.09
N ASP A 74 42.39 -25.29 28.38
CA ASP A 74 42.64 -24.07 29.14
C ASP A 74 41.81 -22.81 28.85
N ALA A 75 41.13 -22.39 29.91
CA ALA A 75 40.43 -21.13 30.03
C ALA A 75 41.36 -19.96 29.69
N VAL A 76 41.03 -19.25 28.60
CA VAL A 76 41.62 -17.95 28.29
C VAL A 76 41.21 -16.96 29.39
N PRO A 77 42.15 -16.30 30.07
CA PRO A 77 41.83 -15.27 31.05
C PRO A 77 41.04 -14.14 30.36
N GLN A 78 39.93 -13.73 30.96
CA GLN A 78 39.31 -12.45 30.60
C GLN A 78 40.34 -11.35 30.89
N ASP A 79 40.90 -10.78 29.82
CA ASP A 79 41.70 -9.57 29.88
C ASP A 79 40.84 -8.45 30.51
N ARG A 80 41.02 -8.24 31.82
CA ARG A 80 40.43 -7.13 32.56
C ARG A 80 41.12 -5.86 32.07
N GLN A 81 40.57 -5.28 31.01
CA GLN A 81 41.01 -3.97 30.54
C GLN A 81 40.82 -2.92 31.64
N PRO A 82 41.74 -1.94 31.74
CA PRO A 82 41.70 -0.94 32.81
C PRO A 82 40.37 -0.16 32.80
N PRO A 83 39.91 0.37 33.95
CA PRO A 83 38.67 1.13 34.03
C PRO A 83 38.78 2.36 33.12
N ARG A 84 38.07 2.34 32.00
CA ARG A 84 38.05 3.42 31.01
C ARG A 84 37.16 4.54 31.51
N THR A 85 37.62 5.78 31.36
CA THR A 85 36.79 6.97 31.59
C THR A 85 35.59 6.96 30.62
N VAL A 86 34.45 7.55 31.00
CA VAL A 86 33.21 7.55 30.19
C VAL A 86 33.47 8.01 28.74
N ALA A 87 34.32 9.02 28.55
CA ALA A 87 34.72 9.50 27.23
C ALA A 87 35.52 8.47 26.41
N GLN A 88 36.42 7.72 27.04
CA GLN A 88 37.22 6.66 26.40
C GLN A 88 36.36 5.43 26.05
N GLN A 89 35.32 5.16 26.84
CA GLN A 89 34.38 4.08 26.52
C GLN A 89 33.49 4.45 25.33
N LEU A 90 33.02 5.69 25.23
CA LEU A 90 32.28 6.18 24.08
C LEU A 90 33.13 6.18 22.80
N SER A 91 34.37 6.69 22.86
CA SER A 91 35.26 6.70 21.69
C SER A 91 35.57 5.29 21.18
N TYR A 92 35.79 4.33 22.08
CA TYR A 92 35.96 2.92 21.71
C TYR A 92 34.70 2.34 21.06
N GLN A 93 33.50 2.63 21.60
CA GLN A 93 32.24 2.17 21.02
C GLN A 93 32.02 2.73 19.61
N TYR A 94 32.32 4.01 19.38
CA TYR A 94 32.24 4.63 18.06
C TYR A 94 33.29 4.08 17.08
N GLY A 95 34.52 3.83 17.55
CA GLY A 95 35.58 3.19 16.76
C GLY A 95 35.16 1.80 16.29
N LYS A 96 34.71 0.95 17.22
CA LYS A 96 34.22 -0.40 16.91
C LYS A 96 32.99 -0.39 16.00
N LEU A 97 32.07 0.56 16.18
CA LEU A 97 30.93 0.74 15.27
C LEU A 97 31.39 1.10 13.85
N ARG A 98 32.43 1.93 13.71
CA ARG A 98 33.00 2.30 12.40
C ARG A 98 33.63 1.10 11.70
N GLU A 99 34.39 0.28 12.43
CA GLU A 99 34.95 -0.97 11.93
C GLU A 99 33.86 -1.94 11.47
N LEU A 100 32.81 -2.13 12.28
CA LEU A 100 31.68 -2.98 11.92
C LEU A 100 30.93 -2.45 10.70
N LYS A 101 30.75 -1.13 10.60
CA LYS A 101 30.14 -0.50 9.41
C LYS A 101 30.97 -0.74 8.15
N GLN A 102 32.31 -0.62 8.24
CA GLN A 102 33.20 -0.93 7.12
C GLN A 102 33.10 -2.41 6.73
N ARG A 103 33.12 -3.32 7.72
CA ARG A 103 32.97 -4.76 7.49
C ARG A 103 31.62 -5.11 6.88
N MET A 104 30.53 -4.46 7.28
CA MET A 104 29.23 -4.64 6.63
C MET A 104 29.26 -4.19 5.16
N GLY A 105 29.97 -3.09 4.87
CA GLY A 105 30.16 -2.60 3.51
C GLY A 105 30.95 -3.58 2.64
N THR A 106 32.05 -4.13 3.16
CA THR A 106 32.84 -5.14 2.43
C THR A 106 32.02 -6.39 2.18
N LEU A 107 31.37 -6.95 3.21
CA LEU A 107 30.50 -8.13 3.07
C LEU A 107 29.37 -7.90 2.04
N ALA A 108 28.76 -6.72 2.03
CA ALA A 108 27.71 -6.39 1.07
C ALA A 108 28.23 -6.29 -0.36
N SER A 109 29.38 -5.62 -0.57
CA SER A 109 30.04 -5.55 -1.88
C SER A 109 30.40 -6.95 -2.38
N ASP A 110 30.97 -7.75 -1.49
CA ASP A 110 31.43 -9.10 -1.78
C ASP A 110 30.28 -10.00 -2.26
N ILE A 111 29.09 -9.89 -1.64
CA ILE A 111 27.89 -10.65 -2.03
C ILE A 111 27.34 -10.18 -3.38
N VAL A 112 27.35 -8.87 -3.64
CA VAL A 112 26.81 -8.31 -4.89
C VAL A 112 27.72 -8.64 -6.08
N GLU A 113 29.03 -8.73 -5.88
CA GLU A 113 30.00 -9.16 -6.89
C GLU A 113 29.78 -10.63 -7.31
N ASP A 114 29.82 -11.57 -6.35
CA ASP A 114 29.73 -13.01 -6.60
C ASP A 114 28.75 -13.70 -5.63
N PRO A 115 27.43 -13.64 -5.90
CA PRO A 115 26.43 -14.13 -4.97
C PRO A 115 26.52 -15.64 -4.75
N GLN A 116 26.92 -16.43 -5.76
CA GLN A 116 26.90 -17.89 -5.71
C GLN A 116 27.94 -18.49 -4.75
N GLU A 117 29.16 -17.93 -4.70
CA GLU A 117 30.22 -18.45 -3.83
C GLU A 117 30.14 -17.87 -2.41
N ARG A 118 29.65 -16.63 -2.27
CA ARG A 118 29.77 -15.83 -1.05
C ARG A 118 28.48 -15.74 -0.22
N VAL A 119 27.53 -16.67 -0.41
CA VAL A 119 26.25 -16.73 0.31
C VAL A 119 26.42 -16.77 1.84
N THR A 120 27.52 -17.33 2.33
CA THR A 120 27.80 -17.45 3.76
C THR A 120 27.92 -16.10 4.46
N HIS A 121 28.31 -15.03 3.75
CA HIS A 121 28.36 -13.67 4.29
C HIS A 121 26.99 -13.14 4.67
N LEU A 122 25.89 -13.62 4.05
CA LEU A 122 24.53 -13.30 4.50
C LEU A 122 24.27 -13.78 5.93
N LYS A 123 24.88 -14.89 6.35
CA LYS A 123 24.78 -15.38 7.73
C LYS A 123 25.41 -14.41 8.72
N GLU A 124 26.54 -13.81 8.38
CA GLU A 124 27.21 -12.80 9.20
C GLU A 124 26.39 -11.50 9.28
N LEU A 125 25.88 -11.01 8.15
CA LEU A 125 25.00 -9.84 8.12
C LEU A 125 23.71 -10.07 8.94
N LEU A 126 23.14 -11.27 8.88
CA LEU A 126 22.00 -11.66 9.72
C LEU A 126 22.35 -11.77 11.20
N ALA A 127 23.59 -12.12 11.55
CA ALA A 127 24.04 -12.12 12.94
C ALA A 127 24.10 -10.69 13.50
N PHE A 128 24.56 -9.69 12.73
CA PHE A 128 24.51 -8.29 13.13
C PHE A 128 23.09 -7.79 13.35
N LEU A 129 22.13 -8.25 12.55
CA LEU A 129 20.71 -7.92 12.74
C LEU A 129 20.11 -8.54 14.02
N ARG A 130 20.57 -9.75 14.40
CA ARG A 130 20.09 -10.48 15.59
C ARG A 130 20.78 -10.10 16.90
N ALA A 131 21.86 -9.32 16.85
CA ALA A 131 22.71 -9.05 17.99
C ALA A 131 21.97 -8.32 19.13
N ASP A 132 21.31 -9.09 20.00
CA ASP A 132 20.65 -8.68 21.23
C ASP A 132 21.65 -8.71 22.40
N GLY A 133 22.47 -7.66 22.55
CA GLY A 133 23.40 -7.52 23.69
C GLY A 133 24.64 -8.40 23.64
N SER A 134 24.87 -9.16 22.57
CA SER A 134 25.96 -10.13 22.47
C SER A 134 27.32 -9.53 22.09
N ILE A 135 27.38 -8.28 21.62
CA ILE A 135 28.61 -7.66 21.11
C ILE A 135 29.32 -6.83 22.21
N GLY A 136 28.69 -6.68 23.38
CA GLY A 136 29.21 -5.88 24.49
C GLY A 136 29.31 -4.40 24.15
N LEU A 137 28.47 -3.92 23.22
CA LEU A 137 28.40 -2.51 22.80
C LEU A 137 27.29 -1.81 23.60
N GLY A 138 27.41 -0.48 23.76
CA GLY A 138 26.36 0.30 24.42
C GLY A 138 25.02 0.16 23.68
N LEU A 139 23.92 0.13 24.43
CA LEU A 139 22.56 -0.08 23.91
C LEU A 139 22.30 0.74 22.62
N GLY A 140 22.58 2.04 22.63
CA GLY A 140 22.36 2.92 21.47
C GLY A 140 23.18 2.54 20.22
N THR A 141 24.45 2.15 20.40
CA THR A 141 25.32 1.74 19.28
C THR A 141 24.88 0.42 18.66
N GLU A 142 24.40 -0.53 19.45
CA GLU A 142 23.85 -1.80 18.95
C GLU A 142 22.57 -1.58 18.15
N HIS A 143 21.68 -0.71 18.62
CA HIS A 143 20.47 -0.36 17.87
C HIS A 143 20.80 0.27 16.52
N LEU A 144 21.81 1.15 16.47
CA LEU A 144 22.28 1.72 15.20
C LEU A 144 22.85 0.65 14.28
N LEU A 145 23.66 -0.28 14.79
CA LEU A 145 24.20 -1.40 14.02
C LEU A 145 23.08 -2.24 13.40
N ARG A 146 22.04 -2.59 14.16
CA ARG A 146 20.89 -3.35 13.63
C ARG A 146 20.11 -2.60 12.57
N ARG A 147 19.92 -1.29 12.74
CA ARG A 147 19.26 -0.44 11.74
C ARG A 147 20.05 -0.44 10.43
N LEU A 148 21.38 -0.28 10.53
CA LEU A 148 22.25 -0.37 9.36
C LEU A 148 22.17 -1.76 8.74
N ALA A 149 22.22 -2.83 9.54
CA ALA A 149 22.20 -4.21 9.04
C ALA A 149 20.90 -4.55 8.32
N ALA A 150 19.76 -4.09 8.84
CA ALA A 150 18.47 -4.24 8.17
C ALA A 150 18.45 -3.52 6.82
N LEU A 151 18.96 -2.28 6.75
CA LEU A 151 18.97 -1.52 5.51
C LEU A 151 19.98 -2.07 4.49
N THR A 152 21.16 -2.51 4.90
CA THR A 152 22.13 -3.13 3.99
C THR A 152 21.60 -4.44 3.43
N LEU A 153 20.98 -5.29 4.28
CA LEU A 153 20.36 -6.53 3.82
C LEU A 153 19.21 -6.25 2.83
N LEU A 154 18.41 -5.19 3.06
CA LEU A 154 17.38 -4.77 2.11
C LEU A 154 17.97 -4.50 0.72
N GLU A 155 19.00 -3.66 0.62
CA GLU A 155 19.58 -3.32 -0.69
C GLU A 155 20.24 -4.55 -1.35
N VAL A 156 20.99 -5.36 -0.59
CA VAL A 156 21.57 -6.62 -1.10
C VAL A 156 20.49 -7.56 -1.63
N PHE A 157 19.37 -7.74 -0.91
CA PHE A 157 18.28 -8.58 -1.40
C PHE A 157 17.54 -7.99 -2.60
N LYS A 158 17.51 -6.67 -2.79
CA LYS A 158 16.95 -6.10 -4.03
C LYS A 158 17.79 -6.49 -5.25
N ASP A 159 19.10 -6.54 -5.11
CA ASP A 159 20.02 -6.81 -6.22
C ASP A 159 20.22 -8.32 -6.48
N VAL A 160 20.24 -9.14 -5.42
CA VAL A 160 20.58 -10.59 -5.51
C VAL A 160 19.36 -11.47 -5.79
N VAL A 161 18.15 -11.07 -5.38
CA VAL A 161 16.96 -11.90 -5.53
C VAL A 161 16.57 -12.06 -7.01
N PRO A 162 16.38 -13.29 -7.51
CA PRO A 162 15.97 -13.51 -8.89
C PRO A 162 14.53 -13.06 -9.15
N GLY A 163 14.23 -12.71 -10.39
CA GLY A 163 12.88 -12.31 -10.83
C GLY A 163 11.87 -13.47 -10.94
N TYR A 164 12.27 -14.71 -10.64
CA TYR A 164 11.42 -15.89 -10.66
C TYR A 164 11.26 -16.47 -9.25
N ALA A 165 10.12 -17.11 -8.99
CA ALA A 165 9.92 -17.83 -7.74
C ALA A 165 10.75 -19.12 -7.75
N ILE A 166 11.58 -19.29 -6.72
CA ILE A 166 12.37 -20.51 -6.52
C ILE A 166 11.41 -21.60 -6.09
N THR A 167 11.16 -22.56 -6.97
CA THR A 167 10.44 -23.78 -6.62
C THR A 167 11.38 -24.71 -5.87
N GLY A 168 10.90 -25.35 -4.80
CA GLY A 168 11.65 -26.44 -4.19
C GLY A 168 11.95 -27.54 -5.22
N PRO A 169 12.92 -28.43 -4.94
CA PRO A 169 13.26 -29.52 -5.84
C PRO A 169 11.98 -30.29 -6.12
N THR A 170 11.52 -30.24 -7.37
CA THR A 170 10.37 -31.02 -7.84
C THR A 170 10.53 -32.43 -7.33
N THR A 171 9.46 -32.94 -6.70
CA THR A 171 9.26 -34.31 -6.20
C THR A 171 9.32 -35.37 -7.30
N THR A 172 10.10 -35.12 -8.35
CA THR A 172 10.41 -36.01 -9.46
C THR A 172 11.88 -36.41 -9.37
N GLY A 173 12.14 -37.35 -8.46
CA GLY A 173 13.20 -38.35 -8.59
C GLY A 173 14.63 -37.89 -8.30
N ASN A 174 15.40 -38.81 -7.72
CA ASN A 174 16.87 -38.81 -7.65
C ASN A 174 17.50 -38.76 -9.06
N VAL A 175 17.34 -37.65 -9.79
CA VAL A 175 18.04 -37.42 -11.05
C VAL A 175 19.43 -36.89 -10.73
N ARG A 176 20.47 -37.57 -11.23
CA ARG A 176 21.86 -37.09 -11.10
C ARG A 176 22.01 -35.78 -11.89
N LEU A 177 21.97 -34.67 -11.17
CA LEU A 177 22.23 -33.35 -11.72
C LEU A 177 23.72 -33.17 -12.02
N LYS A 178 24.01 -32.33 -13.03
CA LYS A 178 25.37 -31.88 -13.31
C LYS A 178 25.88 -31.03 -12.13
N LYS A 179 27.20 -30.98 -11.94
CA LYS A 179 27.84 -30.24 -10.84
C LYS A 179 27.34 -28.80 -10.73
N ASP A 180 27.26 -28.09 -11.85
CA ASP A 180 26.85 -26.68 -11.91
C ASP A 180 25.36 -26.50 -11.55
N THR A 181 24.49 -27.38 -12.05
CA THR A 181 23.05 -27.37 -11.70
C THR A 181 22.82 -27.65 -10.21
N ARG A 182 23.66 -28.49 -9.58
CA ARG A 182 23.59 -28.76 -8.15
C ARG A 182 24.11 -27.59 -7.32
N ALA A 183 25.15 -26.90 -7.78
CA ALA A 183 25.67 -25.70 -7.12
C ALA A 183 24.62 -24.57 -7.12
N LEU A 184 23.93 -24.36 -8.25
CA LEU A 184 22.85 -23.38 -8.36
C LEU A 184 21.68 -23.68 -7.41
N GLN A 185 21.24 -24.94 -7.33
CA GLN A 185 20.20 -25.33 -6.39
C GLN A 185 20.62 -25.10 -4.93
N GLY A 186 21.86 -25.47 -4.57
CA GLY A 186 22.38 -25.20 -3.22
C GLY A 186 22.43 -23.71 -2.89
N PHE A 187 22.77 -22.87 -3.87
CA PHE A 187 22.69 -21.42 -3.76
C PHE A 187 21.25 -20.94 -3.54
N GLU A 188 20.30 -21.37 -4.38
CA GLU A 188 18.89 -20.99 -4.30
C GLU A 188 18.25 -21.39 -2.96
N GLU A 189 18.52 -22.60 -2.48
CA GLU A 189 18.08 -23.07 -1.17
C GLU A 189 18.67 -22.23 -0.03
N ALA A 190 19.97 -21.93 -0.09
CA ALA A 190 20.62 -21.09 0.89
C ALA A 190 20.07 -19.66 0.89
N LEU A 191 19.85 -19.08 -0.29
CA LEU A 191 19.26 -17.75 -0.48
C LEU A 191 17.86 -17.69 0.13
N LEU A 192 16.98 -18.64 -0.20
CA LEU A 192 15.64 -18.73 0.39
C LEU A 192 15.68 -18.86 1.91
N ARG A 193 16.59 -19.68 2.45
CA ARG A 193 16.74 -19.85 3.89
C ARG A 193 17.14 -18.54 4.57
N TYR A 194 18.14 -17.83 4.05
CA TYR A 194 18.58 -16.55 4.63
C TYR A 194 17.54 -15.45 4.43
N TYR A 195 16.84 -15.44 3.30
CA TYR A 195 15.74 -14.53 3.04
C TYR A 195 14.57 -14.75 4.02
N GLY A 196 14.14 -15.99 4.24
CA GLY A 196 13.11 -16.32 5.23
C GLY A 196 13.52 -15.98 6.67
N GLN A 197 14.80 -16.17 6.99
CA GLN A 197 15.38 -15.72 8.25
C GLN A 197 15.36 -14.20 8.41
N TYR A 198 15.65 -13.44 7.35
CA TYR A 198 15.58 -11.99 7.33
C TYR A 198 14.14 -11.50 7.58
N VAL A 199 13.17 -12.01 6.82
CA VAL A 199 11.73 -11.69 6.99
C VAL A 199 11.25 -12.02 8.40
N THR A 200 11.70 -13.14 8.97
CA THR A 200 11.40 -13.51 10.36
C THR A 200 11.98 -12.51 11.37
N CYS A 201 13.19 -11.98 11.13
CA CYS A 201 13.77 -10.95 11.98
C CYS A 201 12.98 -9.65 11.90
N LEU A 202 12.57 -9.21 10.70
CA LEU A 202 11.71 -8.04 10.50
C LEU A 202 10.36 -8.21 11.22
N ARG A 203 9.74 -9.38 11.11
CA ARG A 203 8.51 -9.71 11.86
C ARG A 203 8.70 -9.60 13.37
N LYS A 204 9.81 -10.12 13.90
CA LYS A 204 10.13 -10.03 15.34
C LYS A 204 10.33 -8.57 15.78
N MET A 205 10.97 -7.73 14.97
CA MET A 205 11.15 -6.31 15.25
C MET A 205 9.81 -5.57 15.34
N LEU A 206 8.88 -5.85 14.42
CA LEU A 206 7.53 -5.29 14.44
C LEU A 206 6.71 -5.81 15.65
N ALA A 207 6.72 -7.12 15.91
CA ALA A 207 5.98 -7.71 17.02
C ALA A 207 6.45 -7.20 18.40
N ARG A 208 7.75 -6.92 18.56
CA ARG A 208 8.29 -6.30 19.79
C ARG A 208 7.75 -4.88 20.01
N TYR A 209 7.46 -4.15 18.94
CA TYR A 209 6.87 -2.82 19.02
C TYR A 209 5.39 -2.86 19.40
N ASP A 210 4.64 -3.82 18.86
CA ASP A 210 3.21 -3.97 19.16
C ASP A 210 2.93 -4.37 20.61
N ARG A 211 3.81 -5.18 21.22
CA ARG A 211 3.72 -5.60 22.63
C ARG A 211 4.05 -4.50 23.65
N ARG A 212 4.14 -3.22 23.22
CA ARG A 212 4.46 -2.12 24.13
C ARG A 212 3.37 -1.99 25.22
N ASP A 213 3.78 -2.00 26.48
CA ASP A 213 2.90 -1.62 27.57
C ASP A 213 2.66 -0.11 27.51
N LYS A 214 1.43 0.31 27.17
CA LYS A 214 1.02 1.72 27.14
C LYS A 214 1.14 2.43 28.50
N LYS A 215 1.37 1.67 29.58
CA LYS A 215 1.44 2.17 30.98
C LYS A 215 2.85 2.44 31.49
N SER A 216 3.90 2.02 30.79
CA SER A 216 5.29 2.24 31.23
C SER A 216 5.80 3.58 30.69
N PRO A 217 6.51 4.42 31.48
CA PRO A 217 7.05 5.68 31.00
C PRO A 217 7.93 5.44 29.77
N GLU A 218 7.88 6.37 28.80
CA GLU A 218 8.58 6.32 27.50
C GLU A 218 10.10 6.17 27.67
N GLY A 219 10.54 4.94 27.93
CA GLY A 219 11.93 4.61 28.15
C GLY A 219 12.74 4.75 26.87
N VAL A 220 14.04 5.01 27.00
CA VAL A 220 15.00 5.02 25.89
C VAL A 220 14.89 3.75 25.03
N ARG A 221 14.65 2.58 25.64
CA ARG A 221 14.42 1.30 24.94
C ARG A 221 13.19 1.31 24.03
N GLN A 222 12.11 1.96 24.42
CA GLN A 222 10.88 2.01 23.64
C GLN A 222 11.03 2.91 22.41
N ARG A 223 11.69 4.07 22.55
CA ARG A 223 12.06 4.93 21.42
C ARG A 223 12.96 4.20 20.42
N LEU A 224 13.93 3.44 20.91
CA LEU A 224 14.82 2.64 20.06
C LEU A 224 14.09 1.47 19.38
N ALA A 225 13.14 0.83 20.05
CA ALA A 225 12.26 -0.18 19.47
C ALA A 225 11.35 0.40 18.37
N ALA A 226 10.79 1.61 18.59
CA ALA A 226 10.03 2.34 17.58
C ALA A 226 10.90 2.60 16.33
N GLN A 227 12.09 3.18 16.49
CA GLN A 227 13.00 3.41 15.36
C GLN A 227 13.34 2.12 14.59
N LEU A 228 13.53 1.01 15.30
CA LEU A 228 13.73 -0.30 14.67
C LEU A 228 12.48 -0.76 13.90
N ALA A 229 11.29 -0.58 14.45
CA ALA A 229 10.03 -0.90 13.78
C ALA A 229 9.82 -0.06 12.50
N HIS A 230 10.18 1.23 12.52
CA HIS A 230 10.08 2.10 11.33
C HIS A 230 11.03 1.61 10.23
N VAL A 231 12.26 1.24 10.59
CA VAL A 231 13.22 0.65 9.65
C VAL A 231 12.70 -0.70 9.13
N ALA A 232 12.16 -1.56 10.00
CA ALA A 232 11.59 -2.84 9.58
C ALA A 232 10.42 -2.66 8.61
N GLY A 233 9.51 -1.73 8.88
CA GLY A 233 8.39 -1.40 7.99
C GLY A 233 8.88 -0.90 6.62
N ARG A 234 9.91 -0.04 6.59
CA ARG A 234 10.55 0.40 5.34
C ARG A 234 11.18 -0.77 4.59
N CYS A 235 11.85 -1.70 5.27
CA CYS A 235 12.44 -2.88 4.65
C CYS A 235 11.37 -3.81 4.06
N VAL A 236 10.29 -4.11 4.80
CA VAL A 236 9.17 -4.93 4.29
C VAL A 236 8.54 -4.28 3.06
N CYS A 237 8.25 -2.99 3.13
CA CYS A 237 7.67 -2.24 2.01
C CYS A 237 8.63 -2.18 0.80
N GLY A 238 9.94 -2.00 1.04
CA GLY A 238 10.95 -1.96 0.00
C GLY A 238 11.14 -3.29 -0.72
N LEU A 239 11.13 -4.41 0.01
CA LEU A 239 11.19 -5.75 -0.58
C LEU A 239 9.95 -6.05 -1.43
N LEU A 240 8.76 -5.72 -0.91
CA LEU A 240 7.50 -5.97 -1.60
C LEU A 240 7.41 -5.21 -2.94
N LEU A 241 7.98 -4.01 -3.02
CA LEU A 241 8.04 -3.21 -4.25
C LEU A 241 9.10 -3.68 -5.24
N ALA A 242 10.24 -4.15 -4.74
CA ALA A 242 11.32 -4.63 -5.60
C ALA A 242 10.96 -5.98 -6.23
N HIS A 243 10.41 -6.91 -5.44
CA HIS A 243 10.15 -8.28 -5.86
C HIS A 243 8.73 -8.74 -5.46
N PRO A 244 7.67 -8.25 -6.15
CA PRO A 244 6.27 -8.56 -5.80
C PRO A 244 5.87 -10.05 -5.94
N HIS A 245 6.53 -10.77 -6.85
CA HIS A 245 6.17 -12.15 -7.21
C HIS A 245 7.08 -13.22 -6.59
N PHE A 246 8.12 -12.82 -5.86
CA PHE A 246 9.08 -13.73 -5.25
C PHE A 246 8.48 -14.52 -4.07
N ASN A 247 9.18 -15.56 -3.62
CA ASN A 247 8.77 -16.40 -2.49
C ASN A 247 8.50 -15.57 -1.22
N LEU A 248 7.64 -16.07 -0.32
CA LEU A 248 7.20 -15.40 0.92
C LEU A 248 6.43 -14.08 0.72
N ARG A 249 5.96 -13.77 -0.50
CA ARG A 249 5.10 -12.60 -0.76
C ARG A 249 3.91 -12.51 0.19
N GLU A 250 3.24 -13.62 0.51
CA GLU A 250 2.05 -13.62 1.36
C GLU A 250 2.36 -13.10 2.77
N GLN A 251 3.55 -13.46 3.28
CA GLN A 251 4.04 -13.00 4.58
C GLN A 251 4.42 -11.52 4.53
N LEU A 252 5.12 -11.07 3.48
CA LEU A 252 5.45 -9.66 3.30
C LEU A 252 4.21 -8.78 3.20
N VAL A 253 3.22 -9.21 2.41
CA VAL A 253 1.92 -8.55 2.28
C VAL A 253 1.21 -8.52 3.63
N SER A 254 1.18 -9.64 4.36
CA SER A 254 0.58 -9.69 5.70
C SER A 254 1.26 -8.71 6.67
N LEU A 255 2.58 -8.59 6.63
CA LEU A 255 3.33 -7.64 7.46
C LEU A 255 3.11 -6.19 7.04
N ALA A 256 3.06 -5.91 5.73
CA ALA A 256 2.77 -4.57 5.22
C ALA A 256 1.35 -4.11 5.59
N VAL A 257 0.35 -4.99 5.49
CA VAL A 257 -1.02 -4.72 5.92
C VAL A 257 -1.11 -4.53 7.44
N HIS A 258 -0.37 -5.31 8.23
CA HIS A 258 -0.26 -5.09 9.67
C HIS A 258 0.30 -3.69 9.99
N CYS A 259 1.37 -3.28 9.30
CA CYS A 259 1.95 -1.93 9.41
C CYS A 259 0.95 -0.83 9.02
N LEU A 260 0.14 -1.06 7.97
CA LEU A 260 -0.91 -0.13 7.53
C LEU A 260 -1.94 0.14 8.63
N GLY A 261 -2.30 -0.88 9.41
CA GLY A 261 -3.23 -0.77 10.53
C GLY A 261 -2.60 -0.26 11.83
N SER A 262 -1.30 -0.02 11.92
CA SER A 262 -0.69 0.45 13.16
C SER A 262 -1.21 1.84 13.60
N GLU A 263 -1.20 2.10 14.92
CA GLU A 263 -1.49 3.45 15.47
C GLU A 263 -0.40 4.47 15.11
N ASP A 264 0.79 3.98 14.78
CA ASP A 264 1.94 4.79 14.41
C ASP A 264 1.77 5.41 13.02
N GLU A 265 1.77 6.73 12.98
CA GLU A 265 1.50 7.45 11.76
C GLU A 265 2.59 7.28 10.70
N GLU A 266 3.87 7.23 11.06
CA GLU A 266 4.95 7.09 10.08
C GLU A 266 4.95 5.69 9.45
N LEU A 267 4.74 4.66 10.28
CA LEU A 267 4.67 3.28 9.84
C LEU A 267 3.46 3.06 8.92
N SER A 268 2.29 3.55 9.33
CA SER A 268 1.05 3.48 8.56
C SER A 268 1.15 4.26 7.23
N ARG A 269 1.76 5.46 7.22
CA ARG A 269 2.01 6.24 5.99
C ARG A 269 2.94 5.51 5.02
N THR A 270 4.02 4.92 5.53
CA THR A 270 4.99 4.18 4.71
C THR A 270 4.32 2.97 4.03
N ALA A 271 3.55 2.19 4.80
CA ALA A 271 2.80 1.05 4.29
C ALA A 271 1.68 1.45 3.30
N CYS A 272 1.00 2.57 3.56
CA CYS A 272 -0.02 3.11 2.65
C CYS A 272 0.59 3.49 1.30
N HIS A 273 1.74 4.18 1.30
CA HIS A 273 2.43 4.58 0.08
C HIS A 273 2.92 3.37 -0.72
N SER A 274 3.54 2.39 -0.06
CA SER A 274 4.02 1.19 -0.74
C SER A 274 2.89 0.36 -1.33
N LEU A 275 1.77 0.18 -0.63
CA LEU A 275 0.62 -0.54 -1.18
C LEU A 275 -0.02 0.21 -2.36
N LYS A 276 -0.11 1.54 -2.30
CA LYS A 276 -0.55 2.36 -3.45
C LYS A 276 0.35 2.14 -4.66
N GLN A 277 1.66 2.06 -4.46
CA GLN A 277 2.62 1.82 -5.54
C GLN A 277 2.56 0.38 -6.06
N LEU A 278 2.42 -0.60 -5.17
CA LEU A 278 2.24 -2.02 -5.53
C LEU A 278 1.03 -2.18 -6.47
N TYR A 279 -0.12 -1.58 -6.12
CA TYR A 279 -1.34 -1.67 -6.93
C TYR A 279 -1.22 -1.02 -8.31
N ARG A 280 -0.29 -0.06 -8.48
CA ARG A 280 0.00 0.55 -9.78
C ARG A 280 0.98 -0.29 -10.61
N GLN A 281 1.86 -1.05 -9.97
CA GLN A 281 2.92 -1.83 -10.62
C GLN A 281 2.47 -3.25 -10.99
N ASP A 282 1.64 -3.89 -10.16
CA ASP A 282 1.19 -5.27 -10.35
C ASP A 282 0.13 -5.37 -11.45
N ARG A 283 0.57 -5.77 -12.65
CA ARG A 283 -0.29 -5.90 -13.83
C ARG A 283 -1.16 -7.17 -13.82
N LEU A 284 -0.65 -8.25 -13.23
CA LEU A 284 -1.35 -9.53 -13.14
C LEU A 284 -2.42 -9.49 -12.04
N GLY A 285 -2.13 -8.79 -10.94
CA GLY A 285 -3.05 -8.60 -9.82
C GLY A 285 -2.95 -9.68 -8.74
N GLN A 286 -1.96 -10.58 -8.79
CA GLN A 286 -1.80 -11.64 -7.78
C GLN A 286 -1.44 -11.06 -6.40
N ALA A 287 -0.41 -10.22 -6.35
CA ALA A 287 0.02 -9.57 -5.11
C ALA A 287 -1.03 -8.58 -4.61
N THR A 288 -1.71 -7.89 -5.54
CA THR A 288 -2.82 -6.98 -5.27
C THR A 288 -4.01 -7.69 -4.64
N LEU A 289 -4.44 -8.84 -5.20
CA LEU A 289 -5.54 -9.63 -4.66
C LEU A 289 -5.25 -10.09 -3.23
N GLU A 290 -4.02 -10.54 -2.99
CA GLU A 290 -3.58 -10.99 -1.68
C GLU A 290 -3.58 -9.85 -0.65
N ALA A 291 -3.07 -8.67 -1.04
CA ALA A 291 -3.09 -7.48 -0.21
C ALA A 291 -4.52 -7.01 0.11
N VAL A 292 -5.43 -7.04 -0.86
CA VAL A 292 -6.85 -6.71 -0.65
C VAL A 292 -7.52 -7.71 0.30
N ARG A 293 -7.26 -9.02 0.15
CA ARG A 293 -7.78 -10.06 1.05
C ARG A 293 -7.28 -9.87 2.48
N LYS A 294 -5.99 -9.62 2.68
CA LYS A 294 -5.40 -9.38 4.01
C LYS A 294 -5.91 -8.07 4.62
N THR A 295 -6.10 -7.01 3.81
CA THR A 295 -6.68 -5.74 4.28
C THR A 295 -8.13 -5.93 4.74
N ARG A 296 -8.94 -6.70 3.99
CA ARG A 296 -10.30 -7.08 4.39
C ARG A 296 -10.30 -7.88 5.70
N ALA A 297 -9.36 -8.81 5.87
CA ALA A 297 -9.22 -9.58 7.11
C ALA A 297 -8.87 -8.67 8.31
N LEU A 298 -7.97 -7.72 8.12
CA LEU A 298 -7.62 -6.72 9.14
C LEU A 298 -8.82 -5.85 9.54
N LEU A 299 -9.61 -5.41 8.57
CA LEU A 299 -10.82 -4.62 8.80
C LEU A 299 -11.85 -5.38 9.65
N ARG A 300 -12.02 -6.69 9.37
CA ARG A 300 -12.91 -7.56 10.16
C ARG A 300 -12.38 -7.81 11.57
N ALA A 301 -11.10 -8.14 11.70
CA ALA A 301 -10.46 -8.43 12.98
C ALA A 301 -10.57 -7.25 13.96
N ARG A 302 -10.52 -6.02 13.44
CA ARG A 302 -10.62 -4.79 14.25
C ARG A 302 -12.03 -4.20 14.32
N GLY A 303 -13.05 -4.91 13.82
CA GLY A 303 -14.43 -4.42 13.83
C GLY A 303 -14.62 -3.05 13.18
N LEU A 304 -13.86 -2.76 12.11
CA LEU A 304 -13.83 -1.47 11.40
C LEU A 304 -13.34 -0.27 12.24
N GLN A 305 -12.78 -0.48 13.43
CA GLN A 305 -12.11 0.58 14.20
C GLN A 305 -10.68 0.76 13.70
N VAL A 306 -10.53 1.39 12.54
CA VAL A 306 -9.23 1.65 11.92
C VAL A 306 -9.13 3.09 11.43
N HIS A 307 -7.91 3.55 11.20
CA HIS A 307 -7.68 4.86 10.59
C HIS A 307 -8.14 4.86 9.12
N PRO A 308 -8.76 5.95 8.60
CA PRO A 308 -9.25 6.04 7.20
C PRO A 308 -8.20 5.70 6.13
N ARG A 309 -6.93 5.94 6.45
CA ARG A 309 -5.75 5.64 5.61
C ARG A 309 -5.67 4.17 5.17
N VAL A 310 -6.24 3.23 5.93
CA VAL A 310 -6.24 1.80 5.58
C VAL A 310 -6.98 1.53 4.26
N LEU A 311 -7.99 2.34 3.94
CA LEU A 311 -8.79 2.19 2.72
C LEU A 311 -8.26 3.02 1.54
N GLU A 312 -7.38 4.00 1.79
CA GLU A 312 -6.83 4.84 0.73
C GLU A 312 -6.08 4.07 -0.37
N PRO A 313 -5.31 2.99 -0.09
CA PRO A 313 -4.69 2.20 -1.14
C PRO A 313 -5.68 1.67 -2.17
N PHE A 314 -6.89 1.29 -1.76
CA PHE A 314 -7.91 0.78 -2.69
C PHE A 314 -8.29 1.78 -3.78
N LEU A 315 -8.11 3.08 -3.54
CA LEU A 315 -8.38 4.10 -4.56
C LEU A 315 -7.42 4.02 -5.74
N GLU A 316 -6.23 3.43 -5.60
CA GLU A 316 -5.21 3.37 -6.66
C GLU A 316 -5.28 2.09 -7.51
N LEU A 317 -6.28 1.23 -7.26
CA LEU A 317 -6.49 0.01 -8.05
C LEU A 317 -6.83 0.36 -9.51
N LYS A 318 -6.05 -0.20 -10.45
CA LYS A 318 -6.27 -0.08 -11.90
C LYS A 318 -7.01 -1.29 -12.42
N LEU A 319 -8.33 -1.27 -12.27
CA LEU A 319 -9.19 -2.34 -12.76
C LEU A 319 -9.62 -2.03 -14.20
N LYS A 320 -9.48 -3.00 -15.12
CA LYS A 320 -9.89 -2.91 -16.54
C LYS A 320 -9.31 -1.72 -17.34
N GLU A 321 -8.16 -1.16 -16.96
CA GLU A 321 -7.43 -0.23 -17.85
C GLU A 321 -6.73 -1.04 -18.97
N GLU A 322 -6.82 -0.57 -20.21
CA GLU A 322 -6.12 -1.16 -21.36
C GLU A 322 -4.60 -1.00 -21.16
N PRO A 323 -3.78 -2.05 -21.37
CA PRO A 323 -2.34 -1.92 -21.29
C PRO A 323 -1.86 -0.96 -22.40
N ALA A 324 -1.10 0.07 -22.01
CA ALA A 324 -0.44 0.95 -22.97
C ALA A 324 0.42 0.09 -23.93
N SER A 325 0.13 0.19 -25.22
CA SER A 325 0.86 -0.47 -26.31
C SER A 325 2.36 -0.26 -26.12
N GLN A 326 3.09 -1.33 -25.83
CA GLN A 326 4.54 -1.27 -25.75
C GLN A 326 5.07 -1.05 -27.16
N GLY A 327 5.74 0.09 -27.37
CA GLY A 327 6.24 0.53 -28.67
C GLY A 327 7.05 -0.54 -29.38
N ALA A 328 6.79 -0.70 -30.68
CA ALA A 328 7.39 -1.73 -31.52
C ALA A 328 8.92 -1.67 -31.50
N PRO A 329 9.62 -2.83 -31.43
CA PRO A 329 11.07 -2.86 -31.44
C PRO A 329 11.65 -2.35 -32.77
N ASN A 330 12.78 -1.67 -32.70
CA ASN A 330 13.48 -1.09 -33.86
C ASN A 330 14.04 -2.18 -34.81
N LEU A 331 13.28 -2.50 -35.86
CA LEU A 331 13.55 -3.56 -36.85
C LEU A 331 14.92 -3.44 -37.56
N LYS A 332 15.48 -2.23 -37.66
CA LYS A 332 16.77 -1.98 -38.34
C LYS A 332 17.97 -2.63 -37.63
N LYS A 333 18.02 -2.56 -36.29
CA LYS A 333 19.13 -3.13 -35.49
C LYS A 333 19.11 -4.67 -35.48
N VAL A 334 17.93 -5.26 -35.55
CA VAL A 334 17.75 -6.72 -35.60
C VAL A 334 18.25 -7.29 -36.93
N ARG A 335 17.98 -6.57 -38.05
CA ARG A 335 18.35 -7.00 -39.40
C ARG A 335 19.87 -7.00 -39.64
N GLU A 336 20.62 -6.09 -39.01
CA GLU A 336 22.08 -6.05 -39.08
C GLU A 336 22.75 -7.17 -38.28
N ARG A 337 22.23 -7.54 -37.10
CA ARG A 337 22.73 -8.68 -36.30
C ARG A 337 22.54 -10.02 -37.01
N LEU A 338 21.41 -10.19 -37.70
CA LEU A 338 21.10 -11.40 -38.47
C LEU A 338 22.02 -11.64 -39.68
N ARG A 339 22.66 -10.59 -40.22
CA ARG A 339 23.59 -10.69 -41.36
C ARG A 339 24.98 -11.24 -40.98
N LYS A 340 25.34 -11.23 -39.69
CA LYS A 340 26.66 -11.66 -39.18
C LYS A 340 26.72 -13.11 -38.70
N LEU A 341 25.61 -13.85 -38.73
CA LEU A 341 25.50 -15.21 -38.16
C LEU A 341 25.73 -16.32 -39.21
N SER A 342 26.29 -17.44 -38.78
CA SER A 342 26.48 -18.64 -39.61
C SER A 342 25.14 -19.26 -40.03
N ARG A 343 25.10 -20.01 -41.15
CA ARG A 343 23.86 -20.65 -41.68
C ARG A 343 23.18 -21.57 -40.65
N ARG A 344 23.95 -22.29 -39.81
CA ARG A 344 23.41 -23.17 -38.75
C ARG A 344 22.81 -22.36 -37.60
N GLU A 345 23.51 -21.31 -37.16
CA GLU A 345 23.06 -20.39 -36.13
C GLU A 345 21.81 -19.62 -36.57
N HIS A 346 21.73 -19.21 -37.83
CA HIS A 346 20.56 -18.55 -38.39
C HIS A 346 19.31 -19.45 -38.36
N LYS A 347 19.46 -20.75 -38.69
CA LYS A 347 18.35 -21.72 -38.61
C LYS A 347 17.94 -21.97 -37.15
N HIS A 348 18.89 -22.03 -36.22
CA HIS A 348 18.59 -22.19 -34.79
C HIS A 348 17.93 -20.94 -34.20
N HIS A 349 18.43 -19.75 -34.50
CA HIS A 349 17.88 -18.48 -34.05
C HIS A 349 16.46 -18.25 -34.61
N LYS A 350 16.20 -18.61 -35.87
CA LYS A 350 14.85 -18.54 -36.44
C LYS A 350 13.87 -19.53 -35.79
N ARG A 351 14.36 -20.69 -35.32
CA ARG A 351 13.57 -21.64 -34.53
C ARG A 351 13.30 -21.13 -33.12
N LEU A 352 14.32 -20.58 -32.44
CA LEU A 352 14.20 -19.92 -31.14
C LEU A 352 13.22 -18.75 -31.21
N GLN A 353 13.31 -17.88 -32.22
CA GLN A 353 12.36 -16.78 -32.41
C GLN A 353 10.93 -17.25 -32.64
N LYS A 354 10.73 -18.32 -33.43
CA LYS A 354 9.39 -18.90 -33.61
C LYS A 354 8.84 -19.47 -32.30
N LEU A 355 9.68 -20.18 -31.55
CA LEU A 355 9.31 -20.71 -30.24
C LEU A 355 8.98 -19.59 -29.26
N GLU A 356 9.83 -18.56 -29.16
CA GLU A 356 9.57 -17.39 -28.32
C GLU A 356 8.31 -16.64 -28.75
N ALA A 357 8.02 -16.54 -30.05
CA ALA A 357 6.80 -15.91 -30.54
C ALA A 357 5.55 -16.72 -30.12
N GLN A 358 5.60 -18.05 -30.27
CA GLN A 358 4.55 -18.95 -29.83
C GLN A 358 4.36 -18.89 -28.31
N LEU A 359 5.44 -18.93 -27.53
CA LEU A 359 5.40 -18.79 -26.07
C LEU A 359 4.80 -17.45 -25.66
N ARG A 360 5.20 -16.34 -26.30
CA ARG A 360 4.61 -15.02 -26.02
C ARG A 360 3.12 -14.95 -26.35
N GLU A 361 2.68 -15.59 -27.43
CA GLU A 361 1.26 -15.61 -27.81
C GLU A 361 0.44 -16.43 -26.81
N THR A 362 0.91 -17.61 -26.40
CA THR A 362 0.26 -18.44 -25.39
C THR A 362 0.26 -17.76 -24.02
N GLU A 363 1.38 -17.18 -23.60
CA GLU A 363 1.51 -16.46 -22.34
C GLU A 363 0.60 -15.22 -22.29
N ALA A 364 0.47 -14.50 -23.40
CA ALA A 364 -0.42 -13.34 -23.48
C ALA A 364 -1.89 -13.74 -23.30
N GLN A 365 -2.35 -14.78 -24.01
CA GLN A 365 -3.72 -15.27 -23.90
C GLN A 365 -4.03 -15.80 -22.49
N GLU A 366 -3.13 -16.61 -21.92
CA GLU A 366 -3.30 -17.13 -20.55
C GLU A 366 -3.30 -15.99 -19.51
N SER A 367 -2.40 -15.02 -19.68
CA SER A 367 -2.30 -13.86 -18.80
C SER A 367 -3.56 -12.99 -18.82
N GLU A 368 -4.19 -12.79 -19.98
CA GLU A 368 -5.44 -12.05 -20.08
C GLU A 368 -6.59 -12.73 -19.32
N VAL A 369 -6.79 -14.03 -19.54
CA VAL A 369 -7.83 -14.81 -18.84
C VAL A 369 -7.57 -14.83 -17.33
N GLN A 370 -6.32 -15.03 -16.93
CA GLN A 370 -5.95 -15.02 -15.51
C GLN A 370 -6.18 -13.64 -14.88
N ARG A 371 -5.78 -12.57 -15.57
CA ARG A 371 -5.95 -11.18 -15.12
C ARG A 371 -7.43 -10.87 -14.94
N ASP A 372 -8.30 -11.24 -15.88
CA ASP A 372 -9.73 -10.98 -15.79
C ASP A 372 -10.36 -11.73 -14.61
N ARG A 373 -9.97 -13.00 -14.39
CA ARG A 373 -10.38 -13.79 -13.22
C ARG A 373 -9.94 -13.13 -11.91
N LEU A 374 -8.68 -12.70 -11.82
CA LEU A 374 -8.12 -12.05 -10.62
C LEU A 374 -8.77 -10.69 -10.36
N GLN A 375 -8.95 -9.86 -11.40
CA GLN A 375 -9.62 -8.56 -11.30
C GLN A 375 -11.08 -8.70 -10.86
N GLY A 376 -11.81 -9.70 -11.37
CA GLY A 376 -13.16 -10.02 -10.92
C GLY A 376 -13.21 -10.35 -9.42
N GLN A 377 -12.26 -11.15 -8.93
CA GLN A 377 -12.14 -11.43 -7.50
C GLN A 377 -11.78 -10.18 -6.68
N ILE A 378 -10.82 -9.37 -7.14
CA ILE A 378 -10.44 -8.11 -6.46
C ILE A 378 -11.67 -7.21 -6.33
N LEU A 379 -12.41 -7.02 -7.42
CA LEU A 379 -13.61 -6.19 -7.46
C LEU A 379 -14.69 -6.71 -6.50
N GLN A 380 -14.92 -8.03 -6.45
CA GLN A 380 -15.87 -8.61 -5.52
C GLN A 380 -15.47 -8.35 -4.05
N GLN A 381 -14.19 -8.51 -3.70
CA GLN A 381 -13.70 -8.21 -2.35
C GLN A 381 -13.86 -6.73 -2.02
N LEU A 382 -13.52 -5.86 -2.96
CA LEU A 382 -13.59 -4.40 -2.84
C LEU A 382 -15.03 -3.93 -2.61
N LEU A 383 -15.95 -4.33 -3.49
CA LEU A 383 -17.36 -3.95 -3.38
C LEU A 383 -17.99 -4.48 -2.11
N TRP A 384 -17.65 -5.71 -1.71
CA TRP A 384 -18.09 -6.23 -0.42
C TRP A 384 -17.57 -5.39 0.74
N THR A 385 -16.29 -4.98 0.73
CA THR A 385 -15.73 -4.13 1.81
C THR A 385 -16.43 -2.78 1.89
N TYR A 386 -16.70 -2.14 0.75
CA TYR A 386 -17.41 -0.87 0.71
C TYR A 386 -18.86 -1.01 1.16
N ALA A 387 -19.61 -1.96 0.63
CA ALA A 387 -20.99 -2.23 1.04
C ALA A 387 -21.08 -2.55 2.54
N HIS A 388 -20.13 -3.34 3.05
CA HIS A 388 -20.08 -3.68 4.47
C HIS A 388 -19.84 -2.44 5.35
N VAL A 389 -18.89 -1.57 4.98
CA VAL A 389 -18.67 -0.32 5.72
C VAL A 389 -19.91 0.57 5.64
N LEU A 390 -20.52 0.77 4.47
CA LEU A 390 -21.74 1.58 4.32
C LEU A 390 -22.88 1.08 5.22
N LYS A 391 -23.14 -0.24 5.24
CA LYS A 391 -24.17 -0.85 6.10
C LYS A 391 -23.84 -0.71 7.59
N GLN A 392 -22.56 -0.77 7.97
CA GLN A 392 -22.13 -0.67 9.37
C GLN A 392 -22.12 0.77 9.91
N VAL A 393 -21.82 1.77 9.07
CA VAL A 393 -21.87 3.19 9.48
C VAL A 393 -23.28 3.57 9.94
N LEU A 394 -24.32 3.07 9.27
CA LEU A 394 -25.73 3.30 9.65
C LEU A 394 -26.06 2.85 11.07
N GLN A 395 -25.37 1.82 11.56
CA GLN A 395 -25.57 1.25 12.90
C GLN A 395 -24.59 1.81 13.93
N ARG A 396 -23.41 2.27 13.50
CA ARG A 396 -22.29 2.65 14.36
C ARG A 396 -21.65 3.95 13.89
N PRO A 397 -21.98 5.11 14.50
CA PRO A 397 -21.45 6.41 14.06
C PRO A 397 -19.94 6.57 14.29
N VAL A 398 -19.32 5.75 15.16
CA VAL A 398 -17.87 5.74 15.39
C VAL A 398 -17.07 5.44 14.11
N ILE A 399 -17.68 4.76 13.12
CA ILE A 399 -17.05 4.33 11.87
C ILE A 399 -17.10 5.44 10.79
N LYS A 400 -17.79 6.55 11.06
CA LYS A 400 -17.97 7.69 10.15
C LYS A 400 -16.68 8.20 9.47
N PRO A 401 -15.50 8.24 10.12
CA PRO A 401 -14.26 8.63 9.45
C PRO A 401 -13.88 7.79 8.22
N LEU A 402 -14.29 6.51 8.17
CA LEU A 402 -14.02 5.62 7.03
C LEU A 402 -14.87 5.96 5.80
N LEU A 403 -15.94 6.72 5.96
CA LEU A 403 -16.91 6.97 4.91
C LEU A 403 -16.31 7.77 3.74
N GLY A 404 -15.44 8.75 4.02
CA GLY A 404 -14.80 9.57 2.99
C GLY A 404 -14.06 8.75 1.93
N PRO A 405 -13.10 7.89 2.31
CA PRO A 405 -12.44 6.96 1.39
C PRO A 405 -13.41 6.02 0.67
N VAL A 406 -14.42 5.49 1.35
CA VAL A 406 -15.40 4.55 0.77
C VAL A 406 -16.24 5.23 -0.31
N LEU A 407 -16.82 6.40 -0.05
CA LEU A 407 -17.64 7.13 -1.02
C LEU A 407 -16.84 7.52 -2.27
N ARG A 408 -15.57 7.94 -2.08
CA ARG A 408 -14.65 8.19 -3.22
C ARG A 408 -14.38 6.91 -4.01
N GLY A 409 -14.19 5.78 -3.32
CA GLY A 409 -13.99 4.48 -3.94
C GLY A 409 -15.19 4.03 -4.76
N VAL A 410 -16.40 4.10 -4.18
CA VAL A 410 -17.65 3.78 -4.87
C VAL A 410 -17.82 4.65 -6.11
N SER A 411 -17.57 5.96 -6.02
CA SER A 411 -17.63 6.86 -7.17
C SER A 411 -16.64 6.47 -8.28
N ARG A 412 -15.40 6.12 -7.92
CA ARG A 412 -14.37 5.74 -8.89
C ARG A 412 -14.67 4.42 -9.61
N PHE A 413 -15.16 3.42 -8.88
CA PHE A 413 -15.38 2.07 -9.41
C PHE A 413 -16.83 1.80 -9.84
N ALA A 414 -17.71 2.80 -9.81
CA ALA A 414 -19.13 2.67 -10.13
C ALA A 414 -19.41 2.00 -11.48
N HIS A 415 -18.62 2.33 -12.50
CA HIS A 415 -18.73 1.78 -13.86
C HIS A 415 -18.41 0.27 -13.97
N LEU A 416 -17.85 -0.33 -12.92
CA LEU A 416 -17.48 -1.75 -12.87
C LEU A 416 -18.49 -2.58 -12.08
N VAL A 417 -19.45 -1.95 -11.40
CA VAL A 417 -20.39 -2.63 -10.50
C VAL A 417 -21.46 -3.37 -11.30
N ASN A 418 -21.71 -4.64 -10.98
CA ASN A 418 -22.80 -5.40 -11.59
C ASN A 418 -24.16 -4.83 -11.16
N LEU A 419 -25.16 -4.93 -12.04
CA LEU A 419 -26.52 -4.41 -11.81
C LEU A 419 -27.15 -4.94 -10.52
N ASP A 420 -26.94 -6.22 -10.19
CA ASP A 420 -27.52 -6.87 -9.00
C ASP A 420 -27.12 -6.22 -7.68
N PHE A 421 -25.94 -5.58 -7.60
CA PHE A 421 -25.46 -4.92 -6.39
C PHE A 421 -25.84 -3.44 -6.32
N LEU A 422 -26.35 -2.89 -7.43
CA LEU A 422 -26.50 -1.46 -7.60
C LEU A 422 -27.70 -0.93 -6.80
N GLU A 423 -28.80 -1.68 -6.75
CA GLU A 423 -29.97 -1.37 -5.92
C GLU A 423 -29.62 -1.37 -4.43
N ASP A 424 -28.90 -2.41 -3.98
CA ASP A 424 -28.41 -2.55 -2.61
C ASP A 424 -27.51 -1.38 -2.17
N LEU A 425 -26.60 -0.96 -3.06
CA LEU A 425 -25.70 0.16 -2.82
C LEU A 425 -26.44 1.50 -2.82
N LEU A 426 -27.35 1.73 -3.77
CA LEU A 426 -28.15 2.95 -3.82
C LEU A 426 -29.09 3.07 -2.62
N GLY A 427 -29.70 1.96 -2.19
CA GLY A 427 -30.50 1.90 -0.97
C GLY A 427 -29.68 2.28 0.26
N ALA A 428 -28.47 1.73 0.39
CA ALA A 428 -27.55 2.10 1.47
C ALA A 428 -27.12 3.57 1.43
N LEU A 429 -26.82 4.12 0.25
CA LEU A 429 -26.47 5.55 0.09
C LEU A 429 -27.65 6.46 0.41
N SER A 430 -28.86 6.10 -0.01
CA SER A 430 -30.09 6.85 0.28
C SER A 430 -30.36 6.90 1.79
N ALA A 431 -30.23 5.76 2.48
CA ALA A 431 -30.38 5.70 3.94
C ALA A 431 -29.29 6.48 4.70
N LEU A 432 -28.08 6.57 4.13
CA LEU A 432 -26.98 7.32 4.75
C LEU A 432 -27.23 8.82 4.75
N LEU A 433 -27.93 9.39 3.75
CA LEU A 433 -28.13 10.84 3.63
C LEU A 433 -28.64 11.51 4.91
N ASP A 434 -29.52 10.85 5.65
CA ASP A 434 -30.13 11.37 6.87
C ASP A 434 -29.13 11.52 8.03
N GLN A 435 -27.99 10.83 7.98
CA GLN A 435 -26.95 10.82 9.03
C GLN A 435 -25.70 11.64 8.65
N LEU A 436 -25.66 12.20 7.44
CA LEU A 436 -24.49 12.88 6.91
C LEU A 436 -24.46 14.37 7.26
N GLY A 437 -23.26 14.85 7.56
CA GLY A 437 -23.04 16.29 7.67
C GLY A 437 -23.00 16.97 6.30
N PRO A 438 -23.15 18.31 6.23
CA PRO A 438 -23.18 19.05 4.97
C PRO A 438 -21.91 18.88 4.12
N ARG A 439 -20.77 18.53 4.75
CA ARG A 439 -19.50 18.24 4.06
C ARG A 439 -19.44 16.87 3.40
N GLU A 440 -20.21 15.90 3.88
CA GLU A 440 -20.16 14.50 3.43
C GLU A 440 -21.24 14.21 2.39
N VAL A 441 -22.37 14.94 2.46
CA VAL A 441 -23.48 14.83 1.50
C VAL A 441 -22.99 14.89 0.04
N PRO A 442 -22.16 15.86 -0.39
CA PRO A 442 -21.69 15.91 -1.79
C PRO A 442 -20.90 14.69 -2.22
N LEU A 443 -20.12 14.07 -1.32
CA LEU A 443 -19.38 12.84 -1.63
C LEU A 443 -20.34 11.67 -1.83
N CYS A 444 -21.42 11.60 -1.03
CA CYS A 444 -22.47 10.59 -1.16
C CYS A 444 -23.25 10.77 -2.47
N LEU A 445 -23.59 12.02 -2.81
CA LEU A 445 -24.24 12.37 -4.07
C LEU A 445 -23.38 12.01 -5.27
N GLN A 446 -22.08 12.32 -5.21
CA GLN A 446 -21.13 11.95 -6.27
C GLN A 446 -21.05 10.42 -6.45
N ALA A 447 -21.04 9.65 -5.37
CA ALA A 447 -21.07 8.19 -5.43
C ALA A 447 -22.37 7.65 -6.02
N ALA A 448 -23.53 8.16 -5.57
CA ALA A 448 -24.85 7.73 -6.05
C ALA A 448 -25.04 8.01 -7.55
N PHE A 449 -24.66 9.20 -8.03
CA PHE A 449 -24.80 9.53 -9.44
C PHE A 449 -23.72 8.91 -10.33
N ALA A 450 -22.57 8.55 -9.78
CA ALA A 450 -21.64 7.68 -10.50
C ALA A 450 -22.25 6.29 -10.73
N LEU A 451 -22.94 5.72 -9.74
CA LEU A 451 -23.66 4.44 -9.87
C LEU A 451 -24.84 4.54 -10.84
N LEU A 452 -25.63 5.62 -10.79
CA LEU A 452 -26.74 5.87 -11.72
C LEU A 452 -26.29 6.27 -13.14
N SER A 453 -24.98 6.39 -13.38
CA SER A 453 -24.41 6.67 -14.71
C SER A 453 -24.02 5.36 -15.42
N GLY A 454 -23.83 5.42 -16.73
CA GLY A 454 -23.47 4.23 -17.53
C GLY A 454 -24.56 3.15 -17.47
N GLN A 455 -24.20 1.95 -17.02
CA GLN A 455 -25.10 0.79 -16.93
C GLN A 455 -26.24 1.01 -15.93
N GLY A 456 -26.04 1.83 -14.89
CA GLY A 456 -27.10 2.15 -13.92
C GLY A 456 -28.23 3.03 -14.46
N LYS A 457 -28.13 3.55 -15.69
CA LYS A 457 -29.25 4.25 -16.35
C LYS A 457 -30.42 3.32 -16.69
N ALA A 458 -30.15 2.02 -16.83
CA ALA A 458 -31.20 1.02 -17.07
C ALA A 458 -32.07 0.79 -15.83
N LEU A 459 -31.60 1.21 -14.66
CA LEU A 459 -32.35 1.10 -13.41
C LEU A 459 -33.31 2.29 -13.28
N ASN A 460 -34.60 1.98 -13.14
CA ASN A 460 -35.66 2.98 -12.92
C ASN A 460 -35.74 3.41 -11.44
N VAL A 461 -34.60 3.71 -10.82
CA VAL A 461 -34.55 4.21 -9.43
C VAL A 461 -34.83 5.71 -9.42
N ASP A 462 -35.78 6.16 -8.62
CA ASP A 462 -36.10 7.59 -8.48
C ASP A 462 -35.00 8.33 -7.69
N PRO A 463 -34.32 9.31 -8.31
CA PRO A 463 -33.29 10.11 -7.65
C PRO A 463 -33.81 11.27 -6.79
N GLN A 464 -35.14 11.43 -6.57
CA GLN A 464 -35.72 12.58 -5.88
C GLN A 464 -35.03 12.92 -4.55
N ARG A 465 -34.81 11.91 -3.69
CA ARG A 465 -34.13 12.11 -2.39
C ARG A 465 -32.73 12.74 -2.51
N PHE A 466 -31.98 12.37 -3.55
CA PHE A 466 -30.65 12.93 -3.77
C PHE A 466 -30.71 14.39 -4.25
N TYR A 467 -31.75 14.79 -4.98
CA TYR A 467 -31.97 16.20 -5.33
C TYR A 467 -32.37 17.05 -4.12
N LEU A 468 -33.21 16.51 -3.22
CA LEU A 468 -33.54 17.14 -1.94
C LEU A 468 -32.28 17.40 -1.12
N ALA A 469 -31.42 16.38 -0.99
CA ALA A 469 -30.16 16.49 -0.26
C ALA A 469 -29.19 17.50 -0.89
N LEU A 470 -29.07 17.55 -2.23
CA LEU A 470 -28.26 18.55 -2.93
C LEU A 470 -28.79 19.96 -2.67
N PHE A 471 -30.10 20.15 -2.74
CA PHE A 471 -30.72 21.46 -2.55
C PHE A 471 -30.55 21.97 -1.12
N GLY A 472 -30.74 21.10 -0.13
CA GLY A 472 -30.52 21.39 1.28
C GLY A 472 -29.05 21.67 1.61
N CYS A 473 -28.10 20.89 1.07
CA CYS A 473 -26.68 21.07 1.41
C CYS A 473 -26.13 22.40 0.92
N MET A 474 -26.62 22.93 -0.21
CA MET A 474 -26.19 24.24 -0.74
C MET A 474 -26.55 25.41 0.19
N LEU A 475 -27.49 25.25 1.13
CA LEU A 475 -27.82 26.28 2.13
C LEU A 475 -26.71 26.44 3.20
N SER A 476 -25.95 25.36 3.46
CA SER A 476 -25.00 25.29 4.59
C SER A 476 -23.57 25.76 4.22
N ASN A 477 -23.42 26.63 3.23
CA ASN A 477 -22.14 27.14 2.70
C ASN A 477 -21.06 26.05 2.51
N VAL A 478 -21.39 25.02 1.74
CA VAL A 478 -20.52 23.87 1.48
C VAL A 478 -19.39 24.25 0.51
N ASP A 479 -18.29 23.50 0.56
CA ASP A 479 -17.15 23.66 -0.35
C ASP A 479 -17.62 23.61 -1.83
N ALA A 480 -17.31 24.67 -2.56
CA ALA A 480 -17.62 24.83 -3.99
C ALA A 480 -17.10 23.65 -4.82
N ARG A 481 -15.92 23.10 -4.48
CA ARG A 481 -15.37 21.95 -5.21
C ARG A 481 -16.28 20.73 -5.11
N ALA A 482 -16.79 20.46 -3.91
CA ALA A 482 -17.62 19.31 -3.64
C ALA A 482 -18.96 19.40 -4.38
N VAL A 483 -19.57 20.60 -4.38
CA VAL A 483 -20.82 20.87 -5.13
C VAL A 483 -20.60 20.76 -6.64
N LEU A 484 -19.49 21.27 -7.18
CA LEU A 484 -19.21 21.20 -8.62
C LEU A 484 -18.99 19.77 -9.12
N LEU A 485 -18.38 18.90 -8.30
CA LEU A 485 -18.16 17.50 -8.65
C LEU A 485 -19.47 16.71 -8.77
N CYS A 486 -20.49 17.03 -7.98
CA CYS A 486 -21.82 16.42 -8.12
C CYS A 486 -22.74 17.17 -9.11
N TRP A 487 -22.56 18.48 -9.30
CA TRP A 487 -23.41 19.30 -10.17
C TRP A 487 -23.48 18.81 -11.62
N ARG A 488 -22.33 18.48 -12.21
CA ARG A 488 -22.27 18.02 -13.60
C ARG A 488 -23.06 16.72 -13.82
N PRO A 489 -22.77 15.61 -13.12
CA PRO A 489 -23.49 14.35 -13.33
C PRO A 489 -24.96 14.42 -12.89
N MET A 490 -25.29 15.25 -11.89
CA MET A 490 -26.67 15.37 -11.38
C MET A 490 -27.56 16.29 -12.22
N VAL A 491 -27.05 17.45 -12.63
CA VAL A 491 -27.87 18.51 -13.21
C VAL A 491 -27.51 18.74 -14.66
N THR A 492 -26.23 18.89 -14.99
CA THR A 492 -25.81 19.22 -16.37
C THR A 492 -26.09 18.07 -17.34
N ASP A 493 -25.63 16.86 -17.01
CA ASP A 493 -25.75 15.70 -17.88
C ASP A 493 -27.20 15.16 -17.95
N ARG A 494 -28.02 15.47 -16.93
CA ARG A 494 -29.41 15.04 -16.79
C ARG A 494 -30.43 16.17 -16.98
N CYS A 495 -30.01 17.32 -17.50
CA CYS A 495 -30.86 18.51 -17.57
C CYS A 495 -32.14 18.30 -18.41
N ARG A 496 -32.08 17.43 -19.41
CA ARG A 496 -33.24 17.09 -20.26
C ARG A 496 -34.29 16.23 -19.54
N SER A 497 -33.88 15.41 -18.57
CA SER A 497 -34.79 14.56 -17.79
C SER A 497 -35.44 15.27 -16.60
N LEU A 498 -34.99 16.47 -16.26
CA LEU A 498 -35.48 17.22 -15.10
C LEU A 498 -36.57 18.22 -15.50
N SER A 499 -37.51 18.45 -14.58
CA SER A 499 -38.56 19.46 -14.76
C SER A 499 -37.94 20.86 -14.78
N ALA A 500 -38.54 21.77 -15.55
CA ALA A 500 -38.05 23.14 -15.65
C ALA A 500 -38.09 23.86 -14.28
N GLY A 501 -39.11 23.61 -13.46
CA GLY A 501 -39.22 24.16 -12.10
C GLY A 501 -38.05 23.74 -11.21
N ARG A 502 -37.73 22.44 -11.17
CA ARG A 502 -36.61 21.89 -10.38
C ARG A 502 -35.28 22.52 -10.75
N ILE A 503 -34.97 22.59 -12.05
CA ILE A 503 -33.69 23.12 -12.54
C ILE A 503 -33.59 24.61 -12.20
N ARG A 504 -34.68 25.38 -12.34
CA ARG A 504 -34.70 26.81 -11.98
C ARG A 504 -34.45 27.04 -10.49
N ALA A 505 -35.11 26.27 -9.63
CA ALA A 505 -34.88 26.33 -8.18
C ALA A 505 -33.43 25.99 -7.83
N LEU A 506 -32.89 24.89 -8.39
CA LEU A 506 -31.48 24.49 -8.21
C LEU A 506 -30.51 25.58 -8.68
N LEU A 507 -30.77 26.21 -9.83
CA LEU A 507 -29.96 27.33 -10.33
C LEU A 507 -29.97 28.52 -9.40
N LYS A 508 -31.16 28.90 -8.93
CA LYS A 508 -31.34 30.01 -8.00
C LYS A 508 -30.57 29.75 -6.72
N ARG A 509 -30.63 28.53 -6.19
CA ARG A 509 -29.85 28.09 -5.03
C ARG A 509 -28.34 28.13 -5.28
N LEU A 510 -27.89 27.64 -6.43
CA LEU A 510 -26.49 27.71 -6.83
C LEU A 510 -26.01 29.16 -6.91
N ALA A 511 -26.83 30.07 -7.44
CA ALA A 511 -26.54 31.50 -7.51
C ALA A 511 -26.41 32.12 -6.11
N THR A 512 -27.29 31.74 -5.17
CA THR A 512 -27.16 32.18 -3.77
C THR A 512 -25.88 31.65 -3.11
N LEU A 513 -25.48 30.41 -3.42
CA LEU A 513 -24.22 29.84 -2.93
C LEU A 513 -23.00 30.58 -3.52
N CYS A 514 -23.06 31.03 -4.79
CA CYS A 514 -22.01 31.85 -5.39
C CYS A 514 -21.74 33.11 -4.57
N LEU A 515 -22.78 33.76 -4.04
CA LEU A 515 -22.65 34.97 -3.21
C LEU A 515 -22.02 34.67 -1.83
N ALA A 516 -22.30 33.50 -1.28
CA ALA A 516 -21.80 33.10 0.04
C ALA A 516 -20.33 32.63 0.02
N GLN A 517 -19.77 32.38 -1.17
CA GLN A 517 -18.42 31.83 -1.35
C GLN A 517 -17.39 32.92 -1.63
N THR A 518 -16.22 32.83 -0.98
CA THR A 518 -15.13 33.79 -1.14
C THR A 518 -14.12 33.36 -2.22
N GLY A 519 -13.74 32.08 -2.24
CA GLY A 519 -12.77 31.53 -3.20
C GLY A 519 -13.39 30.72 -4.36
N GLY A 520 -14.58 30.16 -4.14
CA GLY A 520 -15.24 29.27 -5.10
C GLY A 520 -16.25 29.92 -6.04
N ALA A 521 -16.54 31.21 -5.86
CA ALA A 521 -17.63 31.91 -6.55
C ALA A 521 -17.46 31.93 -8.08
N LEU A 522 -16.23 32.14 -8.58
CA LEU A 522 -15.95 32.10 -10.01
C LEU A 522 -16.29 30.73 -10.62
N ALA A 523 -15.81 29.66 -9.99
CA ALA A 523 -16.06 28.29 -10.45
C ALA A 523 -17.56 27.94 -10.47
N LEU A 524 -18.29 28.31 -9.42
CA LEU A 524 -19.75 28.10 -9.35
C LEU A 524 -20.49 28.94 -10.40
N SER A 525 -20.07 30.19 -10.62
CA SER A 525 -20.66 31.06 -11.64
C SER A 525 -20.39 30.56 -13.07
N LEU A 526 -19.26 29.89 -13.32
CA LEU A 526 -18.97 29.24 -14.60
C LEU A 526 -19.93 28.07 -14.84
N ALA A 527 -20.21 27.26 -13.82
CA ALA A 527 -21.18 26.17 -13.91
C ALA A 527 -22.62 26.67 -14.13
N LEU A 528 -23.01 27.73 -13.44
CA LEU A 528 -24.28 28.41 -13.64
C LEU A 528 -24.41 28.90 -15.09
N GLY A 529 -23.39 29.60 -15.59
CA GLY A 529 -23.37 30.10 -16.97
C GLY A 529 -23.37 28.98 -18.01
N ALA A 530 -22.67 27.87 -17.75
CA ALA A 530 -22.70 26.70 -18.63
C ALA A 530 -24.12 26.14 -18.79
N LEU A 531 -24.89 26.04 -17.71
CA LEU A 531 -26.25 25.53 -17.79
C LEU A 531 -27.23 26.51 -18.45
N LEU A 532 -27.13 27.81 -18.13
CA LEU A 532 -27.93 28.85 -18.78
C LEU A 532 -27.74 28.86 -20.31
N ARG A 533 -26.52 28.59 -20.78
CA ARG A 533 -26.20 28.49 -22.22
C ARG A 533 -26.68 27.19 -22.85
N SER A 534 -26.61 26.07 -22.13
CA SER A 534 -27.01 24.78 -22.69
C SER A 534 -28.52 24.63 -22.81
N GLU A 535 -29.30 25.33 -21.97
CA GLU A 535 -30.74 25.10 -21.82
C GLU A 535 -31.56 26.40 -21.94
N PRO A 536 -32.26 26.62 -23.08
CA PRO A 536 -32.99 27.86 -23.32
C PRO A 536 -34.16 28.06 -22.35
N ARG A 537 -34.68 26.97 -21.74
CA ARG A 537 -35.76 26.98 -20.73
C ARG A 537 -35.42 27.80 -19.48
N LEU A 538 -34.13 28.09 -19.28
CA LEU A 538 -33.59 28.82 -18.12
C LEU A 538 -33.36 30.31 -18.41
N GLN A 539 -33.44 30.75 -19.67
CA GLN A 539 -33.26 32.15 -20.05
C GLN A 539 -34.30 33.07 -19.39
N VAL A 540 -35.50 32.54 -19.11
CA VAL A 540 -36.57 33.22 -18.34
C VAL A 540 -36.09 33.76 -16.99
N LEU A 541 -35.03 33.18 -16.40
CA LEU A 541 -34.45 33.66 -15.13
C LEU A 541 -33.63 34.95 -15.28
N LEU A 542 -33.31 35.37 -16.50
CA LEU A 542 -32.59 36.62 -16.79
C LEU A 542 -33.55 37.78 -17.11
N ASP A 543 -34.77 37.46 -17.52
CA ASP A 543 -35.81 38.45 -17.80
C ASP A 543 -36.46 38.94 -16.49
N SER A 544 -37.09 40.11 -16.50
CA SER A 544 -37.78 40.73 -15.35
C SER A 544 -39.23 41.07 -15.70
N THR A 545 -39.99 40.06 -16.12
CA THR A 545 -41.42 40.20 -16.43
C THR A 545 -42.28 40.14 -15.15
N GLU A 546 -43.48 40.73 -15.18
CA GLU A 546 -44.36 40.88 -14.02
C GLU A 546 -44.92 39.55 -13.47
N ASP A 547 -44.97 38.48 -14.28
CA ASP A 547 -45.50 37.14 -13.93
C ASP A 547 -44.49 36.21 -13.22
N GLN A 548 -43.51 36.77 -12.52
CA GLN A 548 -42.44 35.95 -11.94
C GLN A 548 -42.77 35.39 -10.55
N GLY A 549 -42.52 34.09 -10.41
CA GLY A 549 -42.75 33.37 -9.16
C GLY A 549 -41.89 33.87 -8.00
N THR A 550 -42.36 33.64 -6.79
CA THR A 550 -41.57 33.89 -5.58
C THR A 550 -40.67 32.69 -5.28
N PHE A 551 -39.36 32.92 -5.15
CA PHE A 551 -38.45 31.88 -4.65
C PHE A 551 -38.48 31.84 -3.13
N ARG A 552 -38.76 30.65 -2.57
CA ARG A 552 -38.85 30.40 -1.13
C ARG A 552 -37.61 29.64 -0.66
N PRO A 553 -36.58 30.35 -0.15
CA PRO A 553 -35.30 29.72 0.15
C PRO A 553 -35.35 28.75 1.34
N GLN A 554 -36.36 28.82 2.22
CA GLN A 554 -36.45 27.94 3.39
C GLN A 554 -37.04 26.56 3.07
N LEU A 555 -37.67 26.39 1.91
CA LEU A 555 -38.24 25.10 1.54
C LEU A 555 -37.13 24.10 1.19
N PRO A 556 -37.20 22.85 1.69
CA PRO A 556 -36.18 21.82 1.43
C PRO A 556 -36.33 21.15 0.05
N ASP A 557 -37.48 21.32 -0.59
CA ASP A 557 -37.80 20.70 -1.87
C ASP A 557 -37.62 21.67 -3.05
N PRO A 558 -36.75 21.37 -4.03
CA PRO A 558 -36.57 22.23 -5.20
C PRO A 558 -37.83 22.30 -6.09
N ASP A 559 -38.71 21.29 -6.08
CA ASP A 559 -39.94 21.34 -6.89
C ASP A 559 -40.96 22.34 -6.31
N HIS A 560 -40.93 22.57 -5.00
CA HIS A 560 -41.84 23.46 -4.29
C HIS A 560 -41.24 24.84 -3.94
N ALA A 561 -39.92 25.01 -4.08
CA ALA A 561 -39.23 26.26 -3.77
C ALA A 561 -39.60 27.42 -4.71
N GLY A 562 -40.18 27.14 -5.89
CA GLY A 562 -40.50 28.15 -6.90
C GLY A 562 -39.26 28.65 -7.65
N SER A 563 -39.44 29.69 -8.46
CA SER A 563 -38.36 30.30 -9.25
C SER A 563 -38.50 31.81 -9.30
N ALA A 564 -37.39 32.54 -9.14
CA ALA A 564 -37.31 33.99 -9.22
C ALA A 564 -36.11 34.38 -10.10
N PRO A 565 -36.07 35.60 -10.65
CA PRO A 565 -34.99 36.03 -11.55
C PRO A 565 -33.66 36.14 -10.81
N LEU A 566 -32.55 35.98 -11.53
CA LEU A 566 -31.19 35.84 -10.98
C LEU A 566 -30.56 37.18 -10.55
N TRP A 567 -31.18 37.88 -9.61
CA TRP A 567 -30.64 39.11 -9.00
C TRP A 567 -29.24 38.94 -8.40
N GLU A 568 -28.84 37.72 -8.03
CA GLU A 568 -27.51 37.39 -7.55
C GLU A 568 -26.43 37.74 -8.57
N LEU A 569 -26.71 37.60 -9.88
CA LEU A 569 -25.77 38.03 -10.92
C LEU A 569 -25.53 39.54 -10.87
N HIS A 570 -26.55 40.34 -10.55
CA HIS A 570 -26.40 41.79 -10.43
C HIS A 570 -25.52 42.17 -9.23
N LEU A 571 -25.62 41.44 -8.12
CA LEU A 571 -24.75 41.63 -6.96
C LEU A 571 -23.30 41.20 -7.27
N LEU A 572 -23.12 40.08 -7.98
CA LEU A 572 -21.80 39.57 -8.39
C LEU A 572 -21.06 40.54 -9.34
N ARG A 573 -21.75 41.40 -10.08
CA ARG A 573 -21.12 42.47 -10.90
C ARG A 573 -20.29 43.45 -10.07
N ARG A 574 -20.55 43.55 -8.76
CA ARG A 574 -19.82 44.43 -7.83
C ARG A 574 -18.82 43.66 -6.95
N HIS A 575 -18.53 42.40 -7.30
CA HIS A 575 -17.61 41.58 -6.53
C HIS A 575 -16.17 42.12 -6.58
N CYS A 576 -15.39 41.91 -5.51
CA CYS A 576 -14.01 42.39 -5.40
C CYS A 576 -13.06 41.79 -6.45
N GLN A 577 -13.40 40.60 -6.96
CA GLN A 577 -12.65 39.93 -8.02
C GLN A 577 -13.12 40.40 -9.41
N PRO A 578 -12.26 41.06 -10.22
CA PRO A 578 -12.66 41.68 -11.48
C PRO A 578 -13.09 40.66 -12.54
N SER A 579 -12.49 39.47 -12.54
CA SER A 579 -12.86 38.37 -13.44
C SER A 579 -14.29 37.88 -13.20
N LEU A 580 -14.69 37.73 -11.94
CA LEU A 580 -16.04 37.34 -11.55
C LEU A 580 -17.05 38.45 -11.86
N ALA A 581 -16.70 39.72 -11.58
CA ALA A 581 -17.53 40.87 -11.89
C ALA A 581 -17.81 40.99 -13.40
N SER A 582 -16.76 40.87 -14.23
CA SER A 582 -16.87 40.86 -15.69
C SER A 582 -17.70 39.66 -16.17
N TRP A 583 -17.43 38.46 -15.66
CA TRP A 583 -18.17 37.24 -15.98
C TRP A 583 -19.67 37.36 -15.67
N ALA A 584 -20.02 37.81 -14.46
CA ALA A 584 -21.39 37.99 -14.02
C ALA A 584 -22.12 39.06 -14.84
N GLY A 585 -21.43 40.16 -15.18
CA GLY A 585 -21.97 41.21 -16.06
C GLY A 585 -22.27 40.70 -17.47
N ALA A 586 -21.34 39.93 -18.05
CA ALA A 586 -21.51 39.35 -19.38
C ALA A 586 -22.62 38.29 -19.43
N LEU A 587 -22.77 37.48 -18.38
CA LEU A 587 -23.89 36.54 -18.23
C LEU A 587 -25.24 37.26 -18.09
N ALA A 588 -25.33 38.28 -17.23
CA ALA A 588 -26.55 39.04 -17.02
C ALA A 588 -27.01 39.77 -18.29
N ALA A 589 -26.07 40.22 -19.13
CA ALA A 589 -26.35 40.90 -20.39
C ALA A 589 -26.68 39.94 -21.56
N GLY A 590 -26.64 38.61 -21.36
CA GLY A 590 -26.81 37.63 -22.44
C GLY A 590 -25.75 37.72 -23.55
N SER A 591 -24.60 38.34 -23.26
CA SER A 591 -23.58 38.66 -24.26
C SER A 591 -22.74 37.45 -24.70
N ARG A 592 -22.16 37.50 -25.92
CA ARG A 592 -21.24 36.46 -26.41
C ARG A 592 -19.92 36.53 -25.66
N LEU A 593 -19.59 35.46 -24.95
CA LEU A 593 -18.41 35.33 -24.10
C LEU A 593 -17.17 34.81 -24.87
N PRO A 594 -15.94 35.09 -24.37
CA PRO A 594 -14.72 34.51 -24.92
C PRO A 594 -14.76 32.98 -24.94
N PRO A 595 -14.41 32.33 -26.08
CA PRO A 595 -14.48 30.88 -26.23
C PRO A 595 -13.52 30.10 -25.31
N ALA A 596 -12.50 30.77 -24.75
CA ALA A 596 -11.61 30.19 -23.74
C ALA A 596 -12.31 29.98 -22.39
N LEU A 597 -13.16 30.92 -21.95
CA LEU A 597 -13.93 30.80 -20.71
C LEU A 597 -15.07 29.78 -20.83
N VAL A 598 -15.64 29.66 -22.03
CA VAL A 598 -16.71 28.68 -22.32
C VAL A 598 -16.18 27.25 -22.27
N ARG A 599 -14.91 27.04 -22.65
CA ARG A 599 -14.26 25.72 -22.66
C ARG A 599 -13.65 25.31 -21.32
N LEU A 600 -13.59 26.23 -20.35
CA LEU A 600 -13.02 25.94 -19.04
C LEU A 600 -13.97 25.08 -18.22
N GLU A 601 -13.52 23.92 -17.75
CA GLU A 601 -14.34 23.12 -16.85
C GLU A 601 -14.43 23.79 -15.47
N PRO A 602 -15.64 23.97 -14.91
CA PRO A 602 -15.83 24.69 -13.65
C PRO A 602 -14.95 24.21 -12.49
N HIS A 603 -14.73 22.89 -12.38
CA HIS A 603 -13.92 22.31 -11.32
C HIS A 603 -12.41 22.55 -11.49
N LYS A 604 -11.92 22.79 -12.71
CA LYS A 604 -10.51 23.15 -13.00
C LYS A 604 -10.22 24.61 -12.65
N ALA A 605 -11.23 25.47 -12.66
CA ALA A 605 -11.11 26.88 -12.28
C ALA A 605 -10.69 27.08 -10.80
N LEU A 606 -10.92 26.07 -9.96
CA LEU A 606 -10.53 26.08 -8.54
C LEU A 606 -9.05 25.81 -8.29
N SER A 607 -8.34 25.17 -9.24
CA SER A 607 -6.95 24.73 -9.06
C SER A 607 -5.89 25.73 -9.55
N SER A 608 -6.24 26.65 -10.47
CA SER A 608 -5.31 27.64 -11.02
C SER A 608 -5.94 29.03 -11.18
N PRO A 609 -6.14 29.79 -10.08
CA PRO A 609 -6.75 31.12 -10.15
C PRO A 609 -5.90 32.15 -10.92
N HIS A 610 -4.57 31.98 -10.97
CA HIS A 610 -3.65 32.90 -11.63
C HIS A 610 -3.68 32.80 -13.16
N ASP A 611 -3.84 31.59 -13.73
CA ASP A 611 -3.90 31.39 -15.19
C ASP A 611 -5.15 32.04 -15.80
N LEU A 612 -6.23 32.14 -15.02
CA LEU A 612 -7.51 32.70 -15.44
C LEU A 612 -7.45 34.22 -15.69
N LEU A 613 -6.55 34.95 -15.01
CA LEU A 613 -6.39 36.39 -15.18
C LEU A 613 -5.92 36.79 -16.59
N SER A 614 -5.28 35.88 -17.34
CA SER A 614 -4.89 36.08 -18.73
C SER A 614 -6.06 35.98 -19.72
N VAL A 615 -7.17 35.36 -19.30
CA VAL A 615 -8.33 35.03 -20.15
C VAL A 615 -9.42 36.10 -20.06
N PHE A 616 -9.46 36.86 -18.96
CA PHE A 616 -10.39 37.97 -18.80
C PHE A 616 -9.80 39.23 -19.42
N PRO A 617 -10.59 40.02 -20.18
CA PRO A 617 -10.14 41.34 -20.61
C PRO A 617 -9.78 42.18 -19.36
N SER A 618 -8.68 42.90 -19.43
CA SER A 618 -8.29 43.86 -18.41
C SER A 618 -9.46 44.82 -18.15
N PRO A 619 -9.69 45.23 -16.88
CA PRO A 619 -10.77 46.17 -16.59
C PRO A 619 -10.58 47.43 -17.43
N PRO A 620 -11.66 48.06 -17.95
CA PRO A 620 -11.53 49.37 -18.56
C PRO A 620 -10.88 50.29 -17.53
N LYS A 621 -9.81 51.00 -17.93
CA LYS A 621 -9.26 52.10 -17.12
C LYS A 621 -10.44 52.99 -16.75
N GLY A 622 -10.76 53.08 -15.46
CA GLY A 622 -11.83 53.95 -14.98
C GLY A 622 -11.59 55.40 -15.43
N PRO A 623 -12.62 56.26 -15.45
CA PRO A 623 -12.46 57.65 -15.84
C PRO A 623 -11.35 58.28 -14.98
N HIS A 624 -10.37 58.91 -15.64
CA HIS A 624 -9.36 59.73 -14.98
C HIS A 624 -10.08 60.68 -14.02
N MET A 625 -9.92 60.50 -12.70
CA MET A 625 -10.15 61.60 -11.79
C MET A 625 -9.09 62.66 -12.12
N PRO A 626 -9.47 63.93 -12.34
CA PRO A 626 -8.48 64.98 -12.53
C PRO A 626 -7.62 65.08 -11.26
N GLU A 627 -6.31 65.09 -11.45
CA GLU A 627 -5.33 65.31 -10.39
C GLU A 627 -5.71 66.57 -9.60
N ALA A 628 -5.85 66.42 -8.29
CA ALA A 628 -5.99 67.56 -7.40
C ALA A 628 -4.71 68.39 -7.49
N LYS A 629 -4.78 69.53 -8.18
CA LYS A 629 -3.73 70.55 -8.13
C LYS A 629 -3.53 70.96 -6.68
N ALA A 630 -2.33 70.71 -6.17
CA ALA A 630 -1.86 71.28 -4.92
C ALA A 630 -1.95 72.81 -5.02
N ALA A 631 -2.75 73.41 -4.14
CA ALA A 631 -2.72 74.86 -3.92
C ALA A 631 -1.49 75.17 -3.06
N GLU A 632 -0.58 75.98 -3.60
CA GLU A 632 0.54 76.58 -2.89
C GLU A 632 0.05 77.53 -1.79
N PRO A 633 0.82 77.71 -0.69
CA PRO A 633 0.44 78.58 0.40
C PRO A 633 0.71 80.04 0.02
N GLN A 634 -0.30 80.91 0.15
CA GLN A 634 -0.09 82.36 0.13
C GLN A 634 0.14 82.88 1.55
N GLN A 635 1.12 83.78 1.64
CA GLN A 635 1.66 84.46 2.83
C GLN A 635 0.62 85.22 3.64
#